data_AF-A0A7C5NDR5-F1
#
_entry.id   AF-A0A7C5NDR5-F1
#
_cell.length_a   1.000
_cell.length_b   1.000
_cell.length_c   1.000
_cell.angle_alpha   90.00
_cell.angle_beta   90.00
_cell.angle_gamma   90.00
#
_symmetry.space_group_name_H-M   'P 1'
#
loop_
_entity.id
_entity.type
_entity.pdbx_description
1 polymer ?
#
loop_
_entity_poly.entity_id
_entity_poly.type
_entity_poly.pdbx_seq_one_letter_code
_entity_poly.pdbx_strand_id
1 'polypeptide(L)'
;MTSQLSGFYRLDLQDRRARVAAIVGLSDGEIGSLSAEAGLSDEQANRMVENVLGVLGMPLGLCVNMRVNGKDRLVPMAIEEPSVVAAASFAAKLLRAGGGVTATVSEPHMIGQIQLLEVAHPQAAEKAVLAAKEELLDKANSGHPHLTAAGGGAIDLEVHALPKSGPDDPCDDMMVVHLIVDVRDAMGANAINSMCERIAPRIAELTRGRVGLRILSNLTDRRTVTVRGKVPFSAFEGRGKKGEDAQSPEELAEAIMEASVFAERDPYRAATHNKGIMNGVDSVLIAFGQDWRAVEAGAHAFAARDGRYTALAKWRVQDDALVGEMTIPMAVGTVGGVAGVHPTVKVTRRVAAVEDATELAGLVAAVGLAQNLSALRALAAEGIQRGHMRLHARNVAAEAGATGDAIDEVARVIAEDGDVSLSAAKKALSEYEERRREASTIPDIYTTGEEGALLHRFAELRESHWPRVRALLSEVVEGTSPEGSTLVGMCDYHLETGGKRLRALLPLLVTEALGGDPDKAIPLGAACEMLHNATLVHDDLQDGDLVRRGRMTVWNRFGVPQAINLGDAMFYWSVLLCQRLDVPAARRESLSRRLLVDTLHVIDGQEREFALMTDDDANLAGYFRMVEGKTSGLFALPMAGAAELSEADPALVEGLAESARHMGVLFQIQDDTLDLYGDKGRDLVGSDIAEGKRSALVMHSFEQLPGAERRRLEAILDTDRKATTPDMITEALTLMEKAGALSFALDEIRRRKDAALAVTAVADHEHVSSLVAGICDLFLKPIQPLMKG
;
A
#
# COMPACT_ATOMS: atom_id res chain seq x y z
N MET A 1 -7.20 17.25 -12.03
CA MET A 1 -6.96 15.96 -11.35
C MET A 1 -6.87 14.86 -12.39
N THR A 2 -5.83 14.02 -12.36
CA THR A 2 -5.78 12.78 -13.16
C THR A 2 -6.15 11.60 -12.26
N SER A 3 -6.88 10.62 -12.79
CA SER A 3 -7.16 9.36 -12.09
C SER A 3 -6.20 8.24 -12.49
N GLN A 4 -5.31 8.44 -13.46
CA GLN A 4 -4.40 7.41 -13.97
C GLN A 4 -3.14 7.28 -13.08
N LEU A 5 -3.20 6.39 -12.09
CA LEU A 5 -2.10 6.18 -11.15
C LEU A 5 -1.38 4.84 -11.43
N SER A 6 -0.37 4.89 -12.31
CA SER A 6 0.48 3.72 -12.56
C SER A 6 1.25 3.32 -11.29
N GLY A 7 1.37 2.00 -11.07
CA GLY A 7 2.09 1.42 -9.93
C GLY A 7 1.46 1.65 -8.56
N PHE A 8 0.27 2.27 -8.46
CA PHE A 8 -0.33 2.67 -7.18
C PHE A 8 -0.48 1.51 -6.18
N TYR A 9 -0.83 0.31 -6.67
CA TYR A 9 -0.97 -0.89 -5.85
C TYR A 9 0.37 -1.43 -5.30
N ARG A 10 1.52 -0.98 -5.83
CA ARG A 10 2.86 -1.38 -5.36
C ARG A 10 3.40 -0.47 -4.26
N LEU A 11 2.85 0.74 -4.15
CA LEU A 11 3.19 1.69 -3.08
C LEU A 11 2.73 1.16 -1.74
N ASP A 12 3.42 1.52 -0.67
CA ASP A 12 2.93 1.29 0.69
C ASP A 12 1.76 2.23 1.03
N LEU A 13 1.19 2.09 2.22
CA LEU A 13 0.02 2.88 2.63
C LEU A 13 0.32 4.38 2.74
N GLN A 14 1.51 4.76 3.23
CA GLN A 14 1.84 6.17 3.44
C GLN A 14 2.13 6.87 2.11
N ASP A 15 2.83 6.21 1.20
CA ASP A 15 3.07 6.70 -0.15
C ASP A 15 1.77 6.86 -0.94
N ARG A 16 0.82 5.93 -0.78
CA ARG A 16 -0.52 6.07 -1.37
C ARG A 16 -1.25 7.31 -0.85
N ARG A 17 -1.23 7.51 0.48
CA ARG A 17 -1.86 8.68 1.13
C ARG A 17 -1.21 9.99 0.67
N ALA A 18 0.12 10.07 0.69
CA ALA A 18 0.87 11.24 0.26
C ALA A 18 0.59 11.56 -1.22
N ARG A 19 0.55 10.54 -2.09
CA ARG A 19 0.23 10.73 -3.51
C ARG A 19 -1.18 11.24 -3.74
N VAL A 20 -2.18 10.69 -3.05
CA VAL A 20 -3.57 11.19 -3.13
C VAL A 20 -3.67 12.61 -2.58
N ALA A 21 -3.01 12.90 -1.46
CA ALA A 21 -2.99 14.23 -0.87
C ALA A 21 -2.38 15.27 -1.80
N ALA A 22 -1.27 14.95 -2.47
CA ALA A 22 -0.65 15.84 -3.45
C ALA A 22 -1.56 16.12 -4.67
N ILE A 23 -2.33 15.11 -5.12
CA ILE A 23 -3.24 15.24 -6.27
C ILE A 23 -4.47 16.10 -5.92
N VAL A 24 -5.02 15.93 -4.72
CA VAL A 24 -6.30 16.52 -4.28
C VAL A 24 -6.10 17.81 -3.47
N GLY A 25 -4.91 18.04 -2.92
CA GLY A 25 -4.62 19.13 -1.98
C GLY A 25 -5.24 18.88 -0.60
N LEU A 26 -5.09 17.67 -0.06
CA LEU A 26 -5.56 17.35 1.29
C LEU A 26 -4.59 17.87 2.35
N SER A 27 -5.12 18.39 3.46
CA SER A 27 -4.33 18.76 4.63
C SER A 27 -3.92 17.53 5.44
N ASP A 28 -2.88 17.67 6.29
CA ASP A 28 -2.43 16.58 7.17
C ASP A 28 -3.54 16.08 8.11
N GLY A 29 -4.40 16.97 8.60
CA GLY A 29 -5.56 16.59 9.41
C GLY A 29 -6.59 15.76 8.65
N GLU A 30 -6.78 16.04 7.36
CA GLU A 30 -7.68 15.26 6.50
C GLU A 30 -7.10 13.88 6.18
N ILE A 31 -5.80 13.78 5.92
CA ILE A 31 -5.12 12.50 5.77
C ILE A 31 -5.19 11.70 7.08
N GLY A 32 -5.01 12.37 8.22
CA GLY A 32 -5.15 11.79 9.55
C GLY A 32 -6.52 11.16 9.76
N SER A 33 -7.60 11.79 9.29
CA SER A 33 -8.96 11.25 9.41
C SER A 33 -9.24 9.96 8.61
N LEU A 34 -8.27 9.51 7.79
CA LEU A 34 -8.27 8.20 7.13
C LEU A 34 -7.61 7.11 7.98
N SER A 35 -7.07 7.41 9.17
CA SER A 35 -6.54 6.43 10.13
C SER A 35 -7.64 5.93 11.07
N ALA A 36 -7.38 4.78 11.70
CA ALA A 36 -8.29 4.23 12.71
C ALA A 36 -8.33 5.10 13.98
N GLU A 37 -7.23 5.76 14.37
CA GLU A 37 -7.19 6.57 15.59
C GLU A 37 -7.89 7.93 15.43
N ALA A 38 -7.87 8.53 14.24
CA ALA A 38 -8.41 9.87 13.99
C ALA A 38 -9.65 9.90 13.09
N GLY A 39 -10.23 8.73 12.79
CA GLY A 39 -11.45 8.55 12.01
C GLY A 39 -12.73 8.91 12.76
N LEU A 40 -13.66 7.96 12.92
CA LEU A 40 -14.89 8.15 13.68
C LEU A 40 -14.63 7.90 15.18
N SER A 41 -14.90 8.88 16.04
CA SER A 41 -14.72 8.71 17.49
C SER A 41 -15.90 7.97 18.15
N ASP A 42 -15.67 7.35 19.31
CA ASP A 42 -16.72 6.69 20.10
C ASP A 42 -17.89 7.64 20.46
N GLU A 43 -17.59 8.91 20.77
CA GLU A 43 -18.60 9.91 21.05
C GLU A 43 -19.47 10.22 19.82
N GLN A 44 -18.85 10.30 18.64
CA GLN A 44 -19.57 10.50 17.39
C GLN A 44 -20.41 9.26 17.05
N ALA A 45 -19.86 8.07 17.19
CA ALA A 45 -20.55 6.81 16.95
C ALA A 45 -21.77 6.65 17.87
N ASN A 46 -21.62 6.95 19.17
CA ASN A 46 -22.71 6.88 20.17
C ASN A 46 -23.84 7.90 19.93
N ARG A 47 -23.61 8.92 19.09
CA ARG A 47 -24.67 9.84 18.63
C ARG A 47 -25.33 9.40 17.32
N MET A 48 -24.72 8.46 16.60
CA MET A 48 -25.21 8.00 15.30
C MET A 48 -26.23 6.87 15.43
N VAL A 49 -26.03 5.96 16.38
CA VAL A 49 -26.91 4.78 16.61
C VAL A 49 -27.00 4.46 18.11
N GLU A 50 -27.97 3.63 18.49
CA GLU A 50 -28.19 3.20 19.87
C GLU A 50 -27.27 2.05 20.30
N ASN A 51 -27.05 1.90 21.61
CA ASN A 51 -26.32 0.77 22.24
C ASN A 51 -24.90 0.54 21.69
N VAL A 52 -24.16 1.63 21.44
CA VAL A 52 -22.79 1.56 20.89
C VAL A 52 -21.81 0.97 21.90
N LEU A 53 -21.03 -0.01 21.45
CA LEU A 53 -19.93 -0.64 22.20
C LEU A 53 -18.54 -0.29 21.63
N GLY A 54 -18.47 0.28 20.43
CA GLY A 54 -17.24 0.66 19.74
C GLY A 54 -17.46 0.86 18.24
N VAL A 55 -16.37 1.04 17.50
CA VAL A 55 -16.36 1.27 16.05
C VAL A 55 -15.77 0.06 15.32
N LEU A 56 -16.49 -0.47 14.33
CA LEU A 56 -15.99 -1.51 13.42
C LEU A 56 -15.37 -0.86 12.18
N GLY A 57 -14.06 -1.01 11.99
CA GLY A 57 -13.35 -0.52 10.81
C GLY A 57 -13.49 -1.46 9.60
N MET A 58 -13.56 -0.89 8.39
CA MET A 58 -13.56 -1.63 7.12
C MET A 58 -12.46 -1.07 6.19
N PRO A 59 -11.76 -1.91 5.40
CA PRO A 59 -10.69 -1.43 4.53
C PRO A 59 -11.19 -0.38 3.52
N LEU A 60 -10.48 0.75 3.43
CA LEU A 60 -10.76 1.82 2.48
C LEU A 60 -9.70 1.80 1.36
N GLY A 61 -10.10 1.32 0.18
CA GLY A 61 -9.31 1.33 -1.04
C GLY A 61 -9.63 2.51 -1.96
N LEU A 62 -8.90 2.58 -3.07
CA LEU A 62 -9.08 3.60 -4.10
C LEU A 62 -9.15 2.97 -5.49
N CYS A 63 -10.28 3.14 -6.18
CA CYS A 63 -10.39 2.85 -7.59
C CYS A 63 -9.78 3.97 -8.43
N VAL A 64 -8.78 3.59 -9.22
CA VAL A 64 -8.02 4.47 -10.11
C VAL A 64 -8.43 4.25 -11.56
N ASN A 65 -8.05 5.17 -12.45
CA ASN A 65 -8.36 5.23 -13.89
C ASN A 65 -9.81 5.60 -14.25
N MET A 66 -10.71 5.72 -13.27
CA MET A 66 -12.11 6.02 -13.52
C MET A 66 -12.29 7.39 -14.20
N ARG A 67 -13.14 7.40 -15.24
CA ARG A 67 -13.53 8.60 -15.98
C ARG A 67 -15.03 8.56 -16.22
N VAL A 68 -15.75 9.56 -15.72
CA VAL A 68 -17.21 9.66 -15.85
C VAL A 68 -17.56 11.01 -16.47
N ASN A 69 -18.38 11.01 -17.54
CA ASN A 69 -18.76 12.23 -18.27
C ASN A 69 -17.56 13.10 -18.65
N GLY A 70 -16.48 12.46 -19.10
CA GLY A 70 -15.24 13.13 -19.50
C GLY A 70 -14.35 13.62 -18.36
N LYS A 71 -14.79 13.56 -17.10
CA LYS A 71 -14.02 13.97 -15.90
C LYS A 71 -13.32 12.78 -15.25
N ASP A 72 -12.05 12.94 -14.90
CA ASP A 72 -11.29 11.94 -14.14
C ASP A 72 -11.71 11.93 -12.67
N ARG A 73 -11.91 10.74 -12.10
CA ARG A 73 -12.38 10.53 -10.72
C ARG A 73 -11.50 9.52 -10.01
N LEU A 74 -10.98 9.87 -8.83
CA LEU A 74 -10.40 8.91 -7.90
C LEU A 74 -11.52 8.44 -6.98
N VAL A 75 -11.82 7.14 -6.93
CA VAL A 75 -13.06 6.69 -6.28
C VAL A 75 -12.76 5.87 -5.02
N PRO A 76 -12.98 6.44 -3.83
CA PRO A 76 -12.87 5.68 -2.59
C PRO A 76 -13.89 4.53 -2.55
N MET A 77 -13.44 3.35 -2.12
CA MET A 77 -14.25 2.13 -2.01
C MET A 77 -13.95 1.47 -0.67
N ALA A 78 -14.97 1.30 0.18
CA ALA A 78 -14.84 0.65 1.47
C ALA A 78 -15.44 -0.76 1.39
N ILE A 79 -14.60 -1.80 1.48
CA ILE A 79 -15.03 -3.20 1.33
C ILE A 79 -13.98 -4.16 1.89
N GLU A 80 -14.44 -5.29 2.44
CA GLU A 80 -13.61 -6.38 2.95
C GLU A 80 -13.27 -7.42 1.88
N GLU A 81 -14.10 -7.54 0.83
CA GLU A 81 -13.94 -8.54 -0.22
C GLU A 81 -12.66 -8.31 -1.05
N PRO A 82 -11.76 -9.32 -1.10
CA PRO A 82 -10.59 -9.34 -1.97
C PRO A 82 -10.85 -8.96 -3.42
N SER A 83 -9.87 -8.37 -4.08
CA SER A 83 -9.85 -8.09 -5.53
C SER A 83 -10.91 -7.11 -6.05
N VAL A 84 -11.93 -6.72 -5.28
CA VAL A 84 -13.00 -5.83 -5.74
C VAL A 84 -12.45 -4.48 -6.23
N VAL A 85 -11.61 -3.81 -5.43
CA VAL A 85 -11.01 -2.52 -5.79
C VAL A 85 -10.06 -2.64 -6.99
N ALA A 86 -9.33 -3.75 -7.08
CA ALA A 86 -8.42 -4.02 -8.20
C ALA A 86 -9.19 -4.27 -9.51
N ALA A 87 -10.28 -5.04 -9.43
CA ALA A 87 -11.20 -5.31 -10.53
C ALA A 87 -11.83 -4.02 -11.07
N ALA A 88 -12.36 -3.17 -10.18
CA ALA A 88 -12.89 -1.85 -10.55
C ALA A 88 -11.83 -0.99 -11.26
N SER A 89 -10.62 -0.90 -10.70
CA SER A 89 -9.52 -0.10 -11.26
C SER A 89 -9.05 -0.60 -12.63
N PHE A 90 -9.06 -1.92 -12.83
CA PHE A 90 -8.69 -2.55 -14.09
C PHE A 90 -9.77 -2.32 -15.15
N ALA A 91 -11.04 -2.58 -14.84
CA ALA A 91 -12.13 -2.33 -15.77
C ALA A 91 -12.29 -0.84 -16.10
N ALA A 92 -12.06 0.06 -15.15
CA ALA A 92 -12.01 1.50 -15.39
C ALA A 92 -10.93 1.86 -16.43
N LYS A 93 -9.76 1.20 -16.39
CA LYS A 93 -8.71 1.37 -17.41
C LYS A 93 -9.17 0.91 -18.80
N LEU A 94 -9.89 -0.21 -18.89
CA LEU A 94 -10.44 -0.72 -20.16
C LEU A 94 -11.50 0.24 -20.73
N LEU A 95 -12.45 0.66 -19.90
CA LEU A 95 -13.50 1.62 -20.28
C LEU A 95 -12.91 2.96 -20.70
N ARG A 96 -11.83 3.41 -20.05
CA ARG A 96 -11.11 4.64 -20.42
C ARG A 96 -10.56 4.58 -21.85
N ALA A 97 -10.17 3.42 -22.35
CA ALA A 97 -9.70 3.27 -23.74
C ALA A 97 -10.81 3.58 -24.77
N GLY A 98 -12.08 3.37 -24.40
CA GLY A 98 -13.24 3.78 -25.21
C GLY A 98 -13.84 5.15 -24.81
N GLY A 99 -13.10 5.97 -24.06
CA GLY A 99 -13.52 7.32 -23.65
C GLY A 99 -14.05 7.44 -22.21
N GLY A 100 -14.18 6.33 -21.48
CA GLY A 100 -14.73 6.28 -20.12
C GLY A 100 -16.20 5.87 -20.10
N VAL A 101 -16.89 6.23 -19.01
CA VAL A 101 -18.32 5.97 -18.83
C VAL A 101 -19.10 7.27 -18.98
N THR A 102 -20.19 7.24 -19.73
CA THR A 102 -21.19 8.31 -19.77
C THR A 102 -22.33 7.97 -18.81
N ALA A 103 -22.76 8.92 -17.99
CA ALA A 103 -23.83 8.77 -17.02
C ALA A 103 -24.90 9.86 -17.24
N THR A 104 -26.14 9.42 -17.41
CA THR A 104 -27.34 10.27 -17.46
C THR A 104 -28.16 10.00 -16.20
N VAL A 105 -28.44 11.04 -15.43
CA VAL A 105 -29.13 10.94 -14.14
C VAL A 105 -30.51 11.58 -14.30
N SER A 106 -31.56 10.89 -13.84
CA SER A 106 -32.91 11.45 -13.84
C SER A 106 -33.08 12.52 -12.76
N GLU A 107 -34.19 13.24 -12.81
CA GLU A 107 -34.58 14.12 -11.71
C GLU A 107 -34.65 13.33 -10.38
N PRO A 108 -34.34 13.96 -9.23
CA PRO A 108 -34.27 13.30 -7.93
C PRO A 108 -35.67 13.12 -7.31
N HIS A 109 -36.58 12.50 -8.06
CA HIS A 109 -37.95 12.28 -7.64
C HIS A 109 -38.08 10.99 -6.83
N MET A 110 -38.56 11.13 -5.60
CA MET A 110 -38.81 10.03 -4.67
C MET A 110 -40.30 9.90 -4.39
N ILE A 111 -40.72 8.71 -3.94
CA ILE A 111 -42.12 8.38 -3.69
C ILE A 111 -42.36 8.21 -2.18
N GLY A 112 -43.33 8.95 -1.65
CA GLY A 112 -43.96 8.71 -0.35
C GLY A 112 -45.29 7.99 -0.52
N GLN A 113 -45.62 7.02 0.32
CA GLN A 113 -46.85 6.24 0.23
C GLN A 113 -47.72 6.46 1.47
N ILE A 114 -49.01 6.68 1.24
CA ILE A 114 -50.03 6.75 2.28
C ILE A 114 -51.06 5.66 2.00
N GLN A 115 -51.06 4.63 2.83
CA GLN A 115 -51.98 3.50 2.71
C GLN A 115 -53.36 3.89 3.24
N LEU A 116 -54.39 3.51 2.49
CA LEU A 116 -55.79 3.70 2.84
C LEU A 116 -56.51 2.35 2.86
N LEU A 117 -57.23 2.12 3.94
CA LEU A 117 -58.02 0.92 4.22
C LEU A 117 -59.48 1.32 4.41
N GLU A 118 -60.39 0.35 4.31
CA GLU A 118 -61.83 0.55 4.60
C GLU A 118 -62.46 1.68 3.75
N VAL A 119 -62.01 1.85 2.50
CA VAL A 119 -62.53 2.87 1.59
C VAL A 119 -63.77 2.33 0.87
N ALA A 120 -64.96 2.73 1.33
CA ALA A 120 -66.24 2.23 0.79
C ALA A 120 -66.48 2.54 -0.70
N HIS A 121 -65.93 3.66 -1.21
CA HIS A 121 -66.12 4.11 -2.60
C HIS A 121 -64.80 4.54 -3.24
N PRO A 122 -63.95 3.60 -3.68
CA PRO A 122 -62.58 3.88 -4.14
C PRO A 122 -62.49 4.93 -5.27
N GLN A 123 -63.35 4.84 -6.29
CA GLN A 123 -63.33 5.77 -7.43
C GLN A 123 -63.75 7.18 -7.04
N ALA A 124 -64.64 7.33 -6.04
CA ALA A 124 -65.03 8.63 -5.52
C ALA A 124 -63.92 9.23 -4.64
N ALA A 125 -63.27 8.39 -3.83
CA ALA A 125 -62.14 8.77 -3.00
C ALA A 125 -60.94 9.24 -3.84
N GLU A 126 -60.61 8.51 -4.91
CA GLU A 126 -59.56 8.91 -5.87
C GLU A 126 -59.85 10.30 -6.45
N LYS A 127 -61.06 10.51 -6.98
CA LYS A 127 -61.45 11.82 -7.53
C LYS A 127 -61.38 12.93 -6.50
N ALA A 128 -61.78 12.68 -5.26
CA ALA A 128 -61.73 13.67 -4.18
C ALA A 128 -60.28 14.05 -3.82
N VAL A 129 -59.39 13.06 -3.74
CA VAL A 129 -57.95 13.29 -3.47
C VAL A 129 -57.31 14.06 -4.62
N LEU A 130 -57.55 13.67 -5.87
CA LEU A 130 -56.99 14.35 -7.04
C LEU A 130 -57.54 15.77 -7.20
N ALA A 131 -58.81 16.01 -6.87
CA ALA A 131 -59.40 17.36 -6.86
C ALA A 131 -58.78 18.27 -5.79
N ALA A 132 -58.28 17.71 -4.69
CA ALA A 132 -57.59 18.42 -3.63
C ALA A 132 -56.05 18.42 -3.79
N LYS A 133 -55.53 18.02 -4.96
CA LYS A 133 -54.08 17.83 -5.19
C LYS A 133 -53.26 19.06 -4.81
N GLU A 134 -53.58 20.24 -5.35
CA GLU A 134 -52.83 21.47 -5.07
C GLU A 134 -52.84 21.82 -3.56
N GLU A 135 -53.99 21.70 -2.89
CA GLU A 135 -54.12 21.89 -1.43
C GLU A 135 -53.20 20.94 -0.66
N LEU A 136 -53.15 19.66 -1.06
CA LEU A 136 -52.34 18.64 -0.43
C LEU A 136 -50.84 18.87 -0.66
N LEU A 137 -50.43 19.27 -1.88
CA LEU A 137 -49.04 19.60 -2.21
C LEU A 137 -48.57 20.81 -1.39
N ASP A 138 -49.35 21.89 -1.34
CA ASP A 138 -49.05 23.07 -0.52
C ASP A 138 -48.92 22.72 0.95
N LYS A 139 -49.83 21.88 1.45
CA LYS A 139 -49.80 21.42 2.84
C LYS A 139 -48.57 20.57 3.13
N ALA A 140 -48.19 19.64 2.25
CA ALA A 140 -46.96 18.86 2.38
C ALA A 140 -45.73 19.78 2.43
N ASN A 141 -45.65 20.73 1.49
CA ASN A 141 -44.53 21.66 1.33
C ASN A 141 -44.38 22.64 2.50
N SER A 142 -45.48 23.05 3.15
CA SER A 142 -45.47 23.96 4.30
C SER A 142 -44.61 23.47 5.48
N GLY A 143 -44.40 22.16 5.60
CA GLY A 143 -43.56 21.57 6.65
C GLY A 143 -42.05 21.64 6.37
N HIS A 144 -41.63 21.98 5.15
CA HIS A 144 -40.25 21.88 4.69
C HIS A 144 -39.78 23.13 3.92
N PRO A 145 -39.71 24.30 4.59
CA PRO A 145 -39.35 25.57 3.94
C PRO A 145 -37.93 25.58 3.36
N HIS A 146 -36.99 24.83 3.93
CA HIS A 146 -35.63 24.73 3.39
C HIS A 146 -35.55 23.95 2.07
N LEU A 147 -36.30 22.85 1.96
CA LEU A 147 -36.33 22.05 0.73
C LEU A 147 -37.01 22.82 -0.41
N THR A 148 -38.11 23.50 -0.10
CA THR A 148 -38.82 24.34 -1.07
C THR A 148 -38.01 25.57 -1.48
N ALA A 149 -37.30 26.21 -0.55
CA ALA A 149 -36.36 27.30 -0.88
C ALA A 149 -35.19 26.83 -1.76
N ALA A 150 -34.77 25.57 -1.64
CA ALA A 150 -33.79 24.93 -2.54
C ALA A 150 -34.40 24.48 -3.87
N GLY A 151 -35.67 24.81 -4.13
CA GLY A 151 -36.41 24.47 -5.34
C GLY A 151 -37.02 23.07 -5.36
N GLY A 152 -36.82 22.25 -4.32
CA GLY A 152 -37.44 20.93 -4.20
C GLY A 152 -38.86 20.98 -3.61
N GLY A 153 -39.35 19.83 -3.14
CA GLY A 153 -40.65 19.70 -2.47
C GLY A 153 -41.55 18.65 -3.12
N ALA A 154 -42.75 18.49 -2.57
CA ALA A 154 -43.81 17.72 -3.19
C ALA A 154 -44.27 18.40 -4.49
N ILE A 155 -44.20 17.67 -5.60
CA ILE A 155 -44.47 18.18 -6.96
C ILE A 155 -45.66 17.51 -7.63
N ASP A 156 -46.02 16.30 -7.19
CA ASP A 156 -47.10 15.53 -7.80
C ASP A 156 -47.72 14.57 -6.77
N LEU A 157 -48.93 14.11 -7.08
CA LEU A 157 -49.69 13.19 -6.26
C LEU A 157 -50.49 12.25 -7.16
N GLU A 158 -50.36 10.96 -6.90
CA GLU A 158 -51.05 9.88 -7.63
C GLU A 158 -51.84 9.01 -6.65
N VAL A 159 -52.86 8.33 -7.15
CA VAL A 159 -53.68 7.41 -6.36
C VAL A 159 -53.75 6.09 -7.11
N HIS A 160 -53.46 5.00 -6.41
CA HIS A 160 -53.43 3.66 -6.97
C HIS A 160 -54.39 2.75 -6.19
N ALA A 161 -55.21 1.99 -6.92
CA ALA A 161 -56.01 0.93 -6.34
C ALA A 161 -55.17 -0.35 -6.23
N LEU A 162 -55.25 -1.03 -5.09
CA LEU A 162 -54.56 -2.27 -4.81
C LEU A 162 -55.61 -3.35 -4.50
N PRO A 163 -56.11 -4.05 -5.54
CA PRO A 163 -57.12 -5.08 -5.35
C PRO A 163 -56.52 -6.26 -4.58
N LYS A 164 -57.38 -6.94 -3.82
CA LYS A 164 -57.05 -8.17 -3.10
C LYS A 164 -56.47 -9.22 -4.04
N SER A 165 -55.40 -9.90 -3.62
CA SER A 165 -54.63 -10.79 -4.51
C SER A 165 -55.30 -12.14 -4.79
N GLY A 166 -56.26 -12.55 -3.95
CA GLY A 166 -56.99 -13.81 -4.08
C GLY A 166 -57.91 -14.07 -2.89
N PRO A 167 -58.70 -15.15 -2.87
CA PRO A 167 -59.69 -15.42 -1.82
C PRO A 167 -59.10 -15.49 -0.40
N ASP A 168 -57.87 -16.01 -0.30
CA ASP A 168 -57.17 -16.27 0.97
C ASP A 168 -56.41 -15.06 1.53
N ASP A 169 -56.39 -13.93 0.82
CA ASP A 169 -55.75 -12.70 1.31
C ASP A 169 -56.54 -12.14 2.52
N PRO A 170 -55.90 -11.93 3.67
CA PRO A 170 -56.60 -11.55 4.91
C PRO A 170 -57.11 -10.10 4.90
N CYS A 171 -56.71 -9.29 3.92
CA CYS A 171 -57.12 -7.90 3.80
C CYS A 171 -58.08 -7.71 2.62
N ASP A 172 -58.99 -6.74 2.76
CA ASP A 172 -59.81 -6.25 1.65
C ASP A 172 -58.98 -5.35 0.72
N ASP A 173 -59.60 -4.95 -0.40
CA ASP A 173 -59.01 -3.99 -1.34
C ASP A 173 -58.47 -2.75 -0.62
N MET A 174 -57.28 -2.32 -1.02
CA MET A 174 -56.63 -1.15 -0.48
C MET A 174 -56.54 -0.05 -1.54
N MET A 175 -56.28 1.17 -1.09
CA MET A 175 -55.80 2.24 -1.94
C MET A 175 -54.49 2.78 -1.38
N VAL A 176 -53.65 3.31 -2.25
CA VAL A 176 -52.43 4.01 -1.84
C VAL A 176 -52.32 5.33 -2.56
N VAL A 177 -52.03 6.38 -1.80
CA VAL A 177 -51.68 7.69 -2.36
C VAL A 177 -50.16 7.77 -2.44
N HIS A 178 -49.63 8.01 -3.63
CA HIS A 178 -48.22 8.29 -3.86
C HIS A 178 -48.00 9.80 -3.90
N LEU A 179 -47.17 10.32 -2.99
CA LEU A 179 -46.67 11.68 -3.03
C LEU A 179 -45.31 11.67 -3.74
N ILE A 180 -45.19 12.41 -4.83
CA ILE A 180 -43.95 12.53 -5.60
C ILE A 180 -43.20 13.78 -5.12
N VAL A 181 -41.95 13.59 -4.68
CA VAL A 181 -41.17 14.63 -4.02
C VAL A 181 -39.82 14.79 -4.71
N ASP A 182 -39.49 16.01 -5.17
CA ASP A 182 -38.13 16.40 -5.54
C ASP A 182 -37.33 16.65 -4.26
N VAL A 183 -36.34 15.80 -4.00
CA VAL A 183 -35.54 15.84 -2.77
C VAL A 183 -34.17 16.53 -2.95
N ARG A 184 -33.89 17.07 -4.14
CA ARG A 184 -32.62 17.72 -4.49
C ARG A 184 -31.41 16.84 -4.08
N ASP A 185 -30.49 17.40 -3.32
CA ASP A 185 -29.25 16.73 -2.87
C ASP A 185 -29.44 15.76 -1.70
N ALA A 186 -30.64 15.62 -1.17
CA ALA A 186 -30.91 14.68 -0.07
C ALA A 186 -31.30 13.29 -0.60
N MET A 187 -31.14 12.27 0.24
CA MET A 187 -31.81 10.99 0.04
C MET A 187 -33.34 11.14 0.20
N GLY A 188 -33.77 11.93 1.19
CA GLY A 188 -35.16 12.41 1.30
C GLY A 188 -36.08 11.65 2.26
N ALA A 189 -35.66 10.52 2.85
CA ALA A 189 -36.52 9.66 3.67
C ALA A 189 -37.28 10.41 4.78
N ASN A 190 -36.58 11.16 5.64
CA ASN A 190 -37.22 11.90 6.75
C ASN A 190 -38.17 12.99 6.27
N ALA A 191 -37.83 13.69 5.18
CA ALA A 191 -38.66 14.75 4.62
C ALA A 191 -39.96 14.15 4.06
N ILE A 192 -39.87 13.09 3.26
CA ILE A 192 -41.01 12.41 2.65
C ILE A 192 -41.95 11.85 3.72
N ASN A 193 -41.42 11.16 4.73
CA ASN A 193 -42.25 10.59 5.81
C ASN A 193 -43.03 11.70 6.54
N SER A 194 -42.36 12.81 6.86
CA SER A 194 -43.02 13.95 7.53
C SER A 194 -44.07 14.62 6.64
N MET A 195 -43.81 14.75 5.33
CA MET A 195 -44.81 15.22 4.36
C MET A 195 -46.03 14.30 4.33
N CYS A 196 -45.82 12.99 4.26
CA CYS A 196 -46.90 12.00 4.27
C CYS A 196 -47.73 12.04 5.57
N GLU A 197 -47.08 12.14 6.72
CA GLU A 197 -47.74 12.31 8.02
C GLU A 197 -48.59 13.59 8.07
N ARG A 198 -48.09 14.68 7.50
CA ARG A 198 -48.75 15.98 7.51
C ARG A 198 -50.03 16.02 6.68
N ILE A 199 -50.04 15.34 5.53
CA ILE A 199 -51.22 15.33 4.64
C ILE A 199 -52.20 14.19 4.94
N ALA A 200 -51.77 13.15 5.66
CA ALA A 200 -52.58 11.99 6.00
C ALA A 200 -53.94 12.31 6.65
N PRO A 201 -54.06 13.22 7.64
CA PRO A 201 -55.37 13.56 8.21
C PRO A 201 -56.35 14.10 7.17
N ARG A 202 -55.87 14.91 6.23
CA ARG A 202 -56.70 15.49 5.17
C ARG A 202 -57.14 14.43 4.17
N ILE A 203 -56.25 13.50 3.83
CA ILE A 203 -56.59 12.36 2.97
C ILE A 203 -57.63 11.46 3.64
N ALA A 204 -57.53 11.22 4.95
CA ALA A 204 -58.54 10.47 5.71
C ALA A 204 -59.93 11.11 5.61
N GLU A 205 -60.01 12.43 5.77
CA GLU A 205 -61.27 13.18 5.61
C GLU A 205 -61.87 13.05 4.21
N LEU A 206 -61.04 13.23 3.16
CA LEU A 206 -61.48 13.20 1.76
C LEU A 206 -61.98 11.82 1.34
N THR A 207 -61.30 10.77 1.81
CA THR A 207 -61.58 9.38 1.41
C THR A 207 -62.57 8.67 2.32
N ARG A 208 -62.78 9.20 3.54
CA ARG A 208 -63.50 8.53 4.64
C ARG A 208 -62.95 7.14 4.96
N GLY A 209 -61.71 6.87 4.57
CA GLY A 209 -61.00 5.62 4.85
C GLY A 209 -60.09 5.74 6.06
N ARG A 210 -59.64 4.59 6.55
CA ARG A 210 -58.65 4.51 7.62
C ARG A 210 -57.24 4.59 7.05
N VAL A 211 -56.46 5.57 7.50
CA VAL A 211 -55.04 5.69 7.12
C VAL A 211 -54.20 4.64 7.85
N GLY A 212 -53.38 3.92 7.09
CA GLY A 212 -52.38 2.97 7.58
C GLY A 212 -50.97 3.56 7.60
N LEU A 213 -50.07 2.95 6.82
CA LEU A 213 -48.67 3.38 6.69
C LEU A 213 -48.53 4.75 6.00
N ARG A 214 -47.51 5.52 6.42
CA ARG A 214 -47.06 6.80 5.83
C ARG A 214 -45.55 6.73 5.72
N ILE A 215 -45.05 6.24 4.60
CA ILE A 215 -43.65 5.82 4.50
C ILE A 215 -43.14 5.99 3.08
N LEU A 216 -41.86 6.33 2.90
CA LEU A 216 -41.23 6.30 1.58
C LEU A 216 -41.23 4.90 0.95
N SER A 217 -41.16 4.86 -0.39
CA SER A 217 -40.82 3.66 -1.16
C SER A 217 -39.32 3.64 -1.47
N ASN A 218 -38.67 2.50 -1.22
CA ASN A 218 -37.29 2.26 -1.66
C ASN A 218 -37.19 1.76 -3.11
N LEU A 219 -38.31 1.34 -3.72
CA LEU A 219 -38.37 1.21 -5.18
C LEU A 219 -38.39 2.61 -5.78
N THR A 220 -37.20 3.11 -6.12
CA THR A 220 -36.95 4.49 -6.56
C THR A 220 -36.82 4.56 -8.09
N ASP A 221 -37.79 3.97 -8.78
CA ASP A 221 -37.81 3.87 -10.24
C ASP A 221 -37.94 5.22 -10.99
N ARG A 222 -38.25 6.30 -10.28
CA ARG A 222 -38.22 7.69 -10.78
C ARG A 222 -36.92 8.45 -10.51
N ARG A 223 -35.99 7.82 -9.78
CA ARG A 223 -34.65 8.35 -9.46
C ARG A 223 -33.61 7.33 -9.90
N THR A 224 -33.35 7.31 -11.20
CA THR A 224 -32.48 6.32 -11.83
C THR A 224 -31.26 6.98 -12.47
N VAL A 225 -30.22 6.17 -12.63
CA VAL A 225 -29.03 6.53 -13.39
C VAL A 225 -28.86 5.51 -14.50
N THR A 226 -28.71 6.01 -15.72
CA THR A 226 -28.31 5.20 -16.87
C THR A 226 -26.85 5.47 -17.19
N VAL A 227 -26.03 4.42 -17.16
CA VAL A 227 -24.61 4.47 -17.52
C VAL A 227 -24.34 3.65 -18.76
N ARG A 228 -23.41 4.15 -19.60
CA ARG A 228 -22.95 3.46 -20.81
C ARG A 228 -21.44 3.58 -20.94
N GLY A 229 -20.79 2.51 -21.40
CA GLY A 229 -19.35 2.48 -21.64
C GLY A 229 -19.01 1.60 -22.83
N LYS A 230 -17.91 1.94 -23.53
CA LYS A 230 -17.39 1.18 -24.68
C LYS A 230 -15.98 0.70 -24.35
N VAL A 231 -15.64 -0.52 -24.73
CA VAL A 231 -14.29 -1.08 -24.65
C VAL A 231 -13.89 -1.52 -26.05
N PRO A 232 -12.97 -0.82 -26.74
CA PRO A 232 -12.50 -1.24 -28.05
C PRO A 232 -11.76 -2.58 -27.95
N PHE A 233 -11.82 -3.42 -28.98
CA PHE A 233 -11.18 -4.73 -28.96
C PHE A 233 -9.67 -4.63 -28.68
N SER A 234 -8.98 -3.61 -29.20
CA SER A 234 -7.56 -3.37 -28.91
C SER A 234 -7.24 -3.27 -27.41
N ALA A 235 -8.19 -2.86 -26.56
CA ALA A 235 -7.98 -2.82 -25.10
C ALA A 235 -7.93 -4.22 -24.45
N PHE A 236 -8.42 -5.26 -25.13
CA PHE A 236 -8.37 -6.66 -24.69
C PHE A 236 -7.12 -7.42 -25.16
N GLU A 237 -6.21 -6.79 -25.91
CA GLU A 237 -4.98 -7.43 -26.38
C GLU A 237 -4.17 -8.07 -25.23
N GLY A 238 -3.88 -9.37 -25.36
CA GLY A 238 -3.16 -10.16 -24.36
C GLY A 238 -3.91 -10.36 -23.04
N ARG A 239 -5.24 -10.12 -23.00
CA ARG A 239 -6.10 -10.26 -21.81
C ARG A 239 -7.04 -11.46 -21.85
N GLY A 240 -7.07 -12.21 -22.95
CA GLY A 240 -7.77 -13.49 -23.08
C GLY A 240 -6.96 -14.66 -22.51
N LYS A 241 -7.47 -15.88 -22.73
CA LYS A 241 -6.75 -17.13 -22.48
C LYS A 241 -5.38 -17.11 -23.18
N LYS A 242 -4.41 -17.83 -22.62
CA LYS A 242 -3.05 -17.98 -23.16
C LYS A 242 -2.74 -19.46 -23.41
N GLY A 243 -1.79 -19.73 -24.31
CA GLY A 243 -1.38 -21.11 -24.64
C GLY A 243 -2.23 -21.69 -25.76
N GLU A 244 -2.51 -23.00 -25.72
CA GLU A 244 -3.26 -23.71 -26.77
C GLU A 244 -4.71 -23.22 -26.92
N ASP A 245 -5.30 -22.67 -25.85
CA ASP A 245 -6.64 -22.07 -25.84
C ASP A 245 -6.62 -20.54 -26.04
N ALA A 246 -5.57 -19.98 -26.66
CA ALA A 246 -5.43 -18.53 -26.80
C ALA A 246 -6.66 -17.90 -27.49
N GLN A 247 -7.22 -16.88 -26.85
CA GLN A 247 -8.45 -16.23 -27.30
C GLN A 247 -8.14 -14.85 -27.88
N SER A 248 -8.70 -14.54 -29.05
CA SER A 248 -8.59 -13.21 -29.65
C SER A 248 -9.33 -12.15 -28.83
N PRO A 249 -8.99 -10.85 -28.99
CA PRO A 249 -9.75 -9.77 -28.37
C PRO A 249 -11.24 -9.78 -28.70
N GLU A 250 -11.59 -10.11 -29.94
CA GLU A 250 -12.95 -10.24 -30.44
C GLU A 250 -13.68 -11.40 -29.75
N GLU A 251 -13.06 -12.58 -29.73
CA GLU A 251 -13.63 -13.77 -29.09
C GLU A 251 -13.85 -13.54 -27.59
N LEU A 252 -12.95 -12.81 -26.90
CA LEU A 252 -13.14 -12.46 -25.49
C LEU A 252 -14.34 -11.52 -25.30
N ALA A 253 -14.50 -10.53 -26.18
CA ALA A 253 -15.66 -9.64 -26.14
C ALA A 253 -16.97 -10.41 -26.37
N GLU A 254 -16.99 -11.35 -27.32
CA GLU A 254 -18.13 -12.22 -27.59
C GLU A 254 -18.47 -13.09 -26.37
N ALA A 255 -17.48 -13.73 -25.75
CA ALA A 255 -17.71 -14.53 -24.54
C ALA A 255 -18.25 -13.71 -23.36
N ILE A 256 -17.82 -12.45 -23.21
CA ILE A 256 -18.38 -11.52 -22.21
C ILE A 256 -19.85 -11.19 -22.54
N MET A 257 -20.16 -10.92 -23.81
CA MET A 257 -21.53 -10.70 -24.27
C MET A 257 -22.42 -11.92 -23.98
N GLU A 258 -21.96 -13.13 -24.29
CA GLU A 258 -22.69 -14.38 -24.03
C GLU A 258 -22.98 -14.56 -22.54
N ALA A 259 -22.00 -14.30 -21.67
CA ALA A 259 -22.18 -14.34 -20.22
C ALA A 259 -23.18 -13.28 -19.72
N SER A 260 -23.24 -12.11 -20.35
CA SER A 260 -24.28 -11.11 -20.09
C SER A 260 -25.66 -11.61 -20.51
N VAL A 261 -25.79 -12.19 -21.70
CA VAL A 261 -27.05 -12.73 -22.22
C VAL A 261 -27.55 -13.90 -21.37
N PHE A 262 -26.65 -14.73 -20.84
CA PHE A 262 -27.01 -15.80 -19.91
C PHE A 262 -27.69 -15.23 -18.65
N ALA A 263 -27.14 -14.16 -18.07
CA ALA A 263 -27.72 -13.49 -16.91
C ALA A 263 -29.10 -12.84 -17.20
N GLU A 264 -29.38 -12.46 -18.44
CA GLU A 264 -30.70 -11.93 -18.82
C GLU A 264 -31.78 -13.03 -18.85
N ARG A 265 -31.38 -14.27 -19.12
CA ARG A 265 -32.28 -15.41 -19.35
C ARG A 265 -32.54 -16.25 -18.12
N ASP A 266 -31.55 -16.34 -17.22
CA ASP A 266 -31.60 -17.18 -16.02
C ASP A 266 -31.54 -16.35 -14.72
N PRO A 267 -32.59 -16.34 -13.88
CA PRO A 267 -32.60 -15.65 -12.60
C PRO A 267 -31.47 -16.08 -11.65
N TYR A 268 -31.04 -17.34 -11.69
CA TYR A 268 -29.92 -17.81 -10.84
C TYR A 268 -28.62 -17.12 -11.23
N ARG A 269 -28.35 -16.99 -12.53
CA ARG A 269 -27.19 -16.23 -13.01
C ARG A 269 -27.37 -14.73 -12.82
N ALA A 270 -28.58 -14.21 -13.02
CA ALA A 270 -28.91 -12.79 -12.80
C ALA A 270 -28.58 -12.34 -11.38
N ALA A 271 -28.89 -13.15 -10.37
CA ALA A 271 -28.58 -12.85 -8.97
C ALA A 271 -27.07 -12.64 -8.77
N THR A 272 -26.24 -13.57 -9.25
CA THR A 272 -24.78 -13.45 -9.15
C THR A 272 -24.21 -12.33 -10.01
N HIS A 273 -24.81 -12.08 -11.18
CA HIS A 273 -24.45 -10.96 -12.05
C HIS A 273 -24.70 -9.61 -11.37
N ASN A 274 -25.85 -9.45 -10.74
CA ASN A 274 -26.23 -8.24 -10.01
C ASN A 274 -25.42 -8.10 -8.71
N LYS A 275 -25.17 -9.19 -7.96
CA LYS A 275 -24.23 -9.18 -6.81
C LYS A 275 -22.87 -8.58 -7.21
N GLY A 276 -22.35 -8.98 -8.37
CA GLY A 276 -21.11 -8.42 -8.91
C GLY A 276 -21.16 -6.90 -9.17
N ILE A 277 -22.31 -6.36 -9.59
CA ILE A 277 -22.54 -4.91 -9.68
C ILE A 277 -22.49 -4.29 -8.29
N MET A 278 -23.19 -4.91 -7.33
CA MET A 278 -23.35 -4.38 -5.97
C MET A 278 -22.04 -4.37 -5.18
N ASN A 279 -21.12 -5.31 -5.42
CA ASN A 279 -19.75 -5.22 -4.88
C ASN A 279 -19.08 -3.86 -5.17
N GLY A 280 -19.30 -3.31 -6.37
CA GLY A 280 -18.80 -2.00 -6.74
C GLY A 280 -19.63 -0.89 -6.13
N VAL A 281 -20.96 -0.95 -6.31
CA VAL A 281 -21.91 0.07 -5.84
C VAL A 281 -21.82 0.26 -4.33
N ASP A 282 -21.99 -0.79 -3.54
CA ASP A 282 -22.04 -0.73 -2.08
C ASP A 282 -20.72 -0.25 -1.49
N SER A 283 -19.59 -0.66 -2.07
CA SER A 283 -18.29 -0.20 -1.60
C SER A 283 -18.13 1.32 -1.69
N VAL A 284 -18.70 1.94 -2.73
CA VAL A 284 -18.71 3.40 -2.86
C VAL A 284 -19.76 3.99 -1.94
N LEU A 285 -20.97 3.41 -1.85
CA LEU A 285 -22.01 3.89 -0.94
C LEU A 285 -21.52 3.96 0.51
N ILE A 286 -20.83 2.92 0.98
CA ILE A 286 -20.30 2.87 2.34
C ILE A 286 -19.18 3.91 2.53
N ALA A 287 -18.25 4.02 1.57
CA ALA A 287 -17.18 5.03 1.63
C ALA A 287 -17.70 6.47 1.67
N PHE A 288 -18.93 6.71 1.18
CA PHE A 288 -19.59 8.02 1.14
C PHE A 288 -20.71 8.15 2.20
N GLY A 289 -20.81 7.21 3.14
CA GLY A 289 -21.78 7.25 4.24
C GLY A 289 -23.25 7.21 3.81
N GLN A 290 -23.54 6.56 2.67
CA GLN A 290 -24.88 6.40 2.12
C GLN A 290 -25.58 5.15 2.68
N ASP A 291 -26.91 5.11 2.60
CA ASP A 291 -27.68 3.91 2.93
C ASP A 291 -27.63 2.90 1.78
N TRP A 292 -26.72 1.94 1.87
CA TRP A 292 -26.58 0.90 0.85
C TRP A 292 -27.78 -0.05 0.79
N ARG A 293 -28.51 -0.24 1.91
CA ARG A 293 -29.70 -1.13 1.93
C ARG A 293 -30.82 -0.55 1.10
N ALA A 294 -31.00 0.77 1.13
CA ALA A 294 -31.99 1.45 0.30
C ALA A 294 -31.70 1.29 -1.20
N VAL A 295 -30.43 1.41 -1.60
CA VAL A 295 -30.01 1.24 -3.01
C VAL A 295 -30.11 -0.23 -3.44
N GLU A 296 -29.67 -1.17 -2.61
CA GLU A 296 -29.80 -2.62 -2.85
C GLU A 296 -31.27 -3.04 -3.06
N ALA A 297 -32.15 -2.63 -2.14
CA ALA A 297 -33.58 -2.93 -2.24
C ALA A 297 -34.18 -2.36 -3.53
N GLY A 298 -33.86 -1.10 -3.87
CA GLY A 298 -34.31 -0.47 -5.10
C GLY A 298 -33.79 -1.17 -6.35
N ALA A 299 -32.48 -1.47 -6.40
CA ALA A 299 -31.84 -2.11 -7.54
C ALA A 299 -32.40 -3.52 -7.81
N HIS A 300 -32.52 -4.35 -6.77
CA HIS A 300 -33.02 -5.71 -6.91
C HIS A 300 -34.52 -5.78 -7.19
N ALA A 301 -35.33 -4.88 -6.61
CA ALA A 301 -36.74 -4.76 -6.99
C ALA A 301 -36.90 -4.30 -8.45
N PHE A 302 -36.09 -3.32 -8.88
CA PHE A 302 -36.09 -2.83 -10.26
C PHE A 302 -35.66 -3.90 -11.26
N ALA A 303 -34.76 -4.80 -10.88
CA ALA A 303 -34.35 -5.96 -11.68
C ALA A 303 -35.49 -6.98 -11.91
N ALA A 304 -36.56 -6.94 -11.11
CA ALA A 304 -37.71 -7.83 -11.22
C ALA A 304 -39.01 -7.14 -11.66
N ARG A 305 -38.96 -5.84 -11.98
CA ARG A 305 -40.15 -5.01 -12.25
C ARG A 305 -41.07 -5.53 -13.36
N ASP A 306 -40.52 -6.27 -14.32
CA ASP A 306 -41.26 -6.83 -15.46
C ASP A 306 -41.78 -8.26 -15.18
N GLY A 307 -41.82 -8.68 -13.91
CA GLY A 307 -42.38 -9.98 -13.48
C GLY A 307 -41.37 -11.14 -13.44
N ARG A 308 -40.11 -10.91 -13.85
CA ARG A 308 -39.01 -11.87 -13.69
C ARG A 308 -37.72 -11.16 -13.34
N TYR A 309 -37.03 -11.65 -12.32
CA TYR A 309 -35.70 -11.16 -11.94
C TYR A 309 -34.68 -11.38 -13.07
N THR A 310 -34.01 -10.32 -13.51
CA THR A 310 -33.07 -10.33 -14.65
C THR A 310 -31.82 -9.47 -14.39
N ALA A 311 -30.89 -9.42 -15.35
CA ALA A 311 -29.66 -8.65 -15.25
C ALA A 311 -29.91 -7.14 -15.35
N LEU A 312 -29.27 -6.35 -14.47
CA LEU A 312 -29.30 -4.88 -14.51
C LEU A 312 -28.41 -4.31 -15.61
N ALA A 313 -27.24 -4.91 -15.84
CA ALA A 313 -26.30 -4.50 -16.88
C ALA A 313 -26.36 -5.43 -18.11
N LYS A 314 -26.22 -4.84 -19.29
CA LYS A 314 -26.26 -5.54 -20.57
C LYS A 314 -25.02 -5.19 -21.39
N TRP A 315 -24.35 -6.21 -21.91
CA TRP A 315 -23.20 -6.07 -22.80
C TRP A 315 -23.50 -6.61 -24.18
N ARG A 316 -23.10 -5.89 -25.23
CA ARG A 316 -23.29 -6.26 -26.64
C ARG A 316 -22.04 -5.89 -27.44
N VAL A 317 -21.68 -6.73 -28.39
CA VAL A 317 -20.69 -6.36 -29.41
C VAL A 317 -21.34 -5.41 -30.42
N GLN A 318 -20.69 -4.28 -30.67
CA GLN A 318 -21.10 -3.27 -31.66
C GLN A 318 -19.85 -2.74 -32.36
N ASP A 319 -19.81 -2.90 -33.69
CA ASP A 319 -18.65 -2.58 -34.51
C ASP A 319 -17.36 -3.24 -33.98
N ASP A 320 -16.34 -2.45 -33.67
CA ASP A 320 -15.02 -2.85 -33.19
C ASP A 320 -14.90 -2.85 -31.65
N ALA A 321 -16.02 -2.99 -30.93
CA ALA A 321 -16.03 -2.84 -29.48
C ALA A 321 -17.14 -3.60 -28.75
N LEU A 322 -16.89 -3.79 -27.46
CA LEU A 322 -17.89 -4.24 -26.50
C LEU A 322 -18.54 -3.02 -25.83
N VAL A 323 -19.87 -2.92 -25.91
CA VAL A 323 -20.67 -1.82 -25.34
C VAL A 323 -21.50 -2.33 -24.19
N GLY A 324 -21.35 -1.71 -23.02
CA GLY A 324 -22.10 -1.99 -21.81
C GLY A 324 -23.07 -0.87 -21.47
N GLU A 325 -24.26 -1.22 -21.02
CA GLU A 325 -25.29 -0.28 -20.55
C GLU A 325 -25.97 -0.84 -19.29
N MET A 326 -26.27 0.04 -18.33
CA MET A 326 -26.99 -0.30 -17.11
C MET A 326 -27.88 0.86 -16.68
N THR A 327 -29.12 0.56 -16.26
CA THR A 327 -29.98 1.52 -15.57
C THR A 327 -30.30 1.00 -14.18
N ILE A 328 -30.05 1.80 -13.16
CA ILE A 328 -30.19 1.41 -11.75
C ILE A 328 -30.84 2.56 -10.94
N PRO A 329 -31.81 2.28 -10.05
CA PRO A 329 -32.27 3.24 -9.06
C PRO A 329 -31.15 3.67 -8.12
N MET A 330 -31.04 4.96 -7.83
CA MET A 330 -29.91 5.51 -7.08
C MET A 330 -30.36 6.62 -6.12
N ALA A 331 -30.84 6.20 -4.94
CA ALA A 331 -31.27 7.10 -3.88
C ALA A 331 -30.11 7.52 -2.97
N VAL A 332 -29.23 8.36 -3.49
CA VAL A 332 -28.07 8.91 -2.76
C VAL A 332 -28.25 10.40 -2.45
N GLY A 333 -27.49 10.93 -1.50
CA GLY A 333 -27.48 12.36 -1.19
C GLY A 333 -26.15 12.87 -0.66
N THR A 334 -25.84 14.14 -0.94
CA THR A 334 -24.66 14.84 -0.40
C THR A 334 -24.96 15.69 0.83
N VAL A 335 -26.24 15.82 1.18
CA VAL A 335 -26.72 16.51 2.39
C VAL A 335 -27.59 15.60 3.26
N GLY A 336 -27.53 15.81 4.57
CA GLY A 336 -28.24 15.01 5.56
C GLY A 336 -27.54 13.69 5.90
N GLY A 337 -28.02 13.04 6.97
CA GLY A 337 -27.45 11.78 7.46
C GLY A 337 -25.99 11.90 7.89
N VAL A 338 -25.21 10.86 7.60
CA VAL A 338 -23.81 10.70 8.05
C VAL A 338 -22.83 11.61 7.28
N ALA A 339 -23.21 12.06 6.08
CA ALA A 339 -22.36 12.82 5.17
C ALA A 339 -21.81 14.13 5.77
N GLY A 340 -22.54 14.75 6.71
CA GLY A 340 -22.14 16.00 7.36
C GLY A 340 -21.30 15.82 8.64
N VAL A 341 -21.27 14.61 9.22
CA VAL A 341 -20.74 14.38 10.57
C VAL A 341 -19.52 13.46 10.61
N HIS A 342 -19.40 12.51 9.68
CA HIS A 342 -18.30 11.55 9.67
C HIS A 342 -17.04 12.13 9.02
N PRO A 343 -15.89 12.23 9.72
CA PRO A 343 -14.67 12.86 9.20
C PRO A 343 -14.15 12.22 7.91
N THR A 344 -14.00 10.89 7.91
CA THR A 344 -13.56 10.11 6.74
C THR A 344 -14.46 10.33 5.51
N VAL A 345 -15.79 10.39 5.68
CA VAL A 345 -16.75 10.61 4.57
C VAL A 345 -16.58 11.98 3.92
N LYS A 346 -16.20 13.02 4.69
CA LYS A 346 -15.90 14.34 4.12
C LYS A 346 -14.68 14.28 3.21
N VAL A 347 -13.66 13.53 3.64
CA VAL A 347 -12.42 13.37 2.87
C VAL A 347 -12.65 12.52 1.64
N THR A 348 -13.40 11.42 1.71
CA THR A 348 -13.70 10.58 0.54
C THR A 348 -14.44 11.36 -0.54
N ARG A 349 -15.41 12.21 -0.16
CA ARG A 349 -16.08 13.12 -1.10
C ARG A 349 -15.12 14.11 -1.76
N ARG A 350 -14.19 14.71 -1.01
CA ARG A 350 -13.14 15.59 -1.57
C ARG A 350 -12.23 14.83 -2.53
N VAL A 351 -11.79 13.63 -2.18
CA VAL A 351 -10.93 12.79 -3.03
C VAL A 351 -11.58 12.49 -4.38
N ALA A 352 -12.89 12.23 -4.39
CA ALA A 352 -13.62 11.97 -5.62
C ALA A 352 -14.02 13.24 -6.39
N ALA A 353 -13.85 14.44 -5.80
CA ALA A 353 -14.29 15.71 -6.35
C ALA A 353 -15.78 15.67 -6.78
N VAL A 354 -16.63 15.20 -5.87
CA VAL A 354 -18.09 15.10 -6.04
C VAL A 354 -18.77 16.31 -5.42
N GLU A 355 -19.45 17.09 -6.26
CA GLU A 355 -20.09 18.34 -5.84
C GLU A 355 -21.53 18.14 -5.34
N ASP A 356 -22.33 17.33 -6.03
CA ASP A 356 -23.76 17.16 -5.78
C ASP A 356 -24.19 15.67 -5.84
N ALA A 357 -25.47 15.41 -5.52
CA ALA A 357 -26.02 14.05 -5.54
C ALA A 357 -26.07 13.45 -6.96
N THR A 358 -26.16 14.29 -7.99
CA THR A 358 -26.17 13.88 -9.39
C THR A 358 -24.82 13.30 -9.81
N GLU A 359 -23.73 14.01 -9.51
CA GLU A 359 -22.37 13.53 -9.74
C GLU A 359 -22.07 12.26 -8.94
N LEU A 360 -22.53 12.18 -7.69
CA LEU A 360 -22.38 10.98 -6.87
C LEU A 360 -23.11 9.78 -7.49
N ALA A 361 -24.37 9.95 -7.88
CA ALA A 361 -25.18 8.90 -8.45
C ALA A 361 -24.57 8.36 -9.76
N GLY A 362 -24.12 9.26 -10.63
CA GLY A 362 -23.38 8.92 -11.85
C GLY A 362 -22.10 8.14 -11.58
N LEU A 363 -21.33 8.55 -10.57
CA LEU A 363 -20.08 7.90 -10.19
C LEU A 363 -20.31 6.49 -9.64
N VAL A 364 -21.27 6.32 -8.73
CA VAL A 364 -21.61 5.02 -8.13
C VAL A 364 -22.05 4.02 -9.19
N ALA A 365 -22.98 4.43 -10.08
CA ALA A 365 -23.44 3.58 -11.18
C ALA A 365 -22.30 3.22 -12.16
N ALA A 366 -21.39 4.15 -12.45
CA ALA A 366 -20.24 3.89 -13.32
C ALA A 366 -19.28 2.84 -12.73
N VAL A 367 -19.05 2.87 -11.41
CA VAL A 367 -18.29 1.83 -10.70
C VAL A 367 -19.01 0.49 -10.78
N GLY A 368 -20.34 0.46 -10.61
CA GLY A 368 -21.14 -0.76 -10.77
C GLY A 368 -20.98 -1.40 -12.16
N LEU A 369 -21.04 -0.59 -13.23
CA LEU A 369 -20.81 -1.07 -14.60
C LEU A 369 -19.39 -1.60 -14.80
N ALA A 370 -18.37 -0.91 -14.28
CA ALA A 370 -16.98 -1.35 -14.36
C ALA A 370 -16.76 -2.66 -13.58
N GLN A 371 -17.36 -2.79 -12.40
CA GLN A 371 -17.25 -4.01 -11.60
C GLN A 371 -17.88 -5.21 -12.31
N ASN A 372 -19.03 -5.01 -12.94
CA ASN A 372 -19.68 -6.02 -13.75
C ASN A 372 -18.81 -6.48 -14.93
N LEU A 373 -18.21 -5.55 -15.67
CA LEU A 373 -17.28 -5.86 -16.76
C LEU A 373 -16.14 -6.76 -16.29
N SER A 374 -15.50 -6.41 -15.17
CA SER A 374 -14.38 -7.19 -14.66
C SER A 374 -14.80 -8.60 -14.24
N ALA A 375 -15.99 -8.75 -13.62
CA ALA A 375 -16.52 -10.04 -13.21
C ALA A 375 -16.82 -10.94 -14.42
N LEU A 376 -17.47 -10.41 -15.46
CA LEU A 376 -17.75 -11.15 -16.69
C LEU A 376 -16.46 -11.53 -17.43
N ARG A 377 -15.49 -10.60 -17.53
CA ARG A 377 -14.19 -10.86 -18.16
C ARG A 377 -13.39 -11.93 -17.42
N ALA A 378 -13.41 -11.97 -16.09
CA ALA A 378 -12.74 -13.00 -15.33
C ALA A 378 -13.34 -14.40 -15.58
N LEU A 379 -14.68 -14.47 -15.68
CA LEU A 379 -15.40 -15.70 -16.01
C LEU A 379 -15.15 -16.17 -17.44
N ALA A 380 -15.11 -15.24 -18.40
CA ALA A 380 -14.87 -15.54 -19.82
C ALA A 380 -13.40 -15.93 -20.10
N ALA A 381 -12.44 -15.25 -19.47
CA ALA A 381 -11.02 -15.40 -19.80
C ALA A 381 -10.30 -16.53 -19.05
N GLU A 382 -10.48 -16.72 -17.74
CA GLU A 382 -9.54 -17.57 -16.97
C GLU A 382 -10.20 -18.49 -15.94
N GLY A 383 -11.50 -18.38 -15.70
CA GLY A 383 -12.12 -18.98 -14.52
C GLY A 383 -11.62 -18.28 -13.25
N ILE A 384 -12.53 -17.94 -12.33
CA ILE A 384 -12.26 -17.04 -11.18
C ILE A 384 -11.16 -17.58 -10.22
N GLN A 385 -10.79 -18.85 -10.32
CA GLN A 385 -10.04 -19.58 -9.29
C GLN A 385 -8.60 -19.05 -9.09
N ARG A 386 -7.79 -18.77 -10.12
CA ARG A 386 -6.34 -18.51 -9.88
C ARG A 386 -6.02 -17.25 -9.08
N GLY A 387 -6.75 -16.15 -9.28
CA GLY A 387 -6.52 -14.89 -8.56
C GLY A 387 -7.18 -14.86 -7.18
N HIS A 388 -8.39 -15.40 -7.07
CA HIS A 388 -9.17 -15.45 -5.83
C HIS A 388 -8.57 -16.43 -4.82
N MET A 389 -8.04 -17.57 -5.29
CA MET A 389 -7.44 -18.59 -4.42
C MET A 389 -6.18 -18.09 -3.71
N ARG A 390 -5.37 -17.23 -4.35
CA ARG A 390 -4.16 -16.69 -3.72
C ARG A 390 -4.46 -15.79 -2.52
N LEU A 391 -5.47 -14.93 -2.59
CA LEU A 391 -5.84 -14.07 -1.46
C LEU A 391 -6.70 -14.83 -0.43
N HIS A 392 -7.58 -15.73 -0.89
CA HIS A 392 -8.35 -16.60 -0.01
C HIS A 392 -7.43 -17.49 0.84
N ALA A 393 -6.40 -18.08 0.23
CA ALA A 393 -5.39 -18.86 0.96
C ALA A 393 -4.63 -18.03 2.00
N ARG A 394 -4.31 -16.76 1.72
CA ARG A 394 -3.71 -15.84 2.71
C ARG A 394 -4.64 -15.58 3.89
N ASN A 395 -5.92 -15.38 3.64
CA ASN A 395 -6.90 -15.16 4.71
C ASN A 395 -7.08 -16.42 5.57
N VAL A 396 -7.18 -17.60 4.95
CA VAL A 396 -7.30 -18.88 5.66
C VAL A 396 -6.02 -19.22 6.43
N ALA A 397 -4.84 -18.86 5.90
CA ALA A 397 -3.57 -18.95 6.62
C ALA A 397 -3.55 -18.05 7.86
N ALA A 398 -3.98 -16.78 7.74
CA ALA A 398 -4.07 -15.87 8.86
C ALA A 398 -5.10 -16.35 9.92
N GLU A 399 -6.25 -16.86 9.49
CA GLU A 399 -7.28 -17.45 10.37
C GLU A 399 -6.77 -18.70 11.11
N ALA A 400 -5.89 -19.49 10.47
CA ALA A 400 -5.22 -20.62 11.10
C ALA A 400 -4.21 -20.21 12.20
N GLY A 401 -3.91 -18.92 12.33
CA GLY A 401 -2.95 -18.38 13.30
C GLY A 401 -1.58 -18.04 12.73
N ALA A 402 -1.39 -18.13 11.40
CA ALA A 402 -0.15 -17.74 10.77
C ALA A 402 0.08 -16.23 10.91
N THR A 403 1.30 -15.82 11.24
CA THR A 403 1.69 -14.41 11.38
C THR A 403 2.97 -14.13 10.60
N GLY A 404 3.16 -12.89 10.16
CA GLY A 404 4.34 -12.51 9.36
C GLY A 404 4.50 -13.37 8.10
N ASP A 405 5.72 -13.85 7.88
CA ASP A 405 6.12 -14.62 6.69
C ASP A 405 5.43 -16.00 6.61
N ALA A 406 4.94 -16.51 7.75
CA ALA A 406 4.16 -17.75 7.79
C ALA A 406 2.85 -17.64 7.00
N ILE A 407 2.26 -16.45 6.88
CA ILE A 407 1.00 -16.25 6.14
C ILE A 407 1.20 -16.60 4.66
N ASP A 408 2.27 -16.09 4.06
CA ASP A 408 2.52 -16.28 2.64
C ASP A 408 2.94 -17.72 2.32
N GLU A 409 3.71 -18.35 3.21
CA GLU A 409 4.15 -19.74 3.02
C GLU A 409 3.01 -20.75 3.25
N VAL A 410 2.23 -20.59 4.31
CA VAL A 410 1.05 -21.44 4.56
C VAL A 410 0.02 -21.24 3.45
N ALA A 411 -0.20 -20.01 2.98
CA ALA A 411 -1.09 -19.72 1.86
C ALA A 411 -0.61 -20.36 0.55
N ARG A 412 0.70 -20.36 0.31
CA ARG A 412 1.30 -21.02 -0.85
C ARG A 412 1.05 -22.52 -0.81
N VAL A 413 1.36 -23.17 0.32
CA VAL A 413 1.21 -24.62 0.50
C VAL A 413 -0.24 -25.06 0.29
N ILE A 414 -1.20 -24.44 0.97
CA ILE A 414 -2.62 -24.83 0.84
C ILE A 414 -3.21 -24.51 -0.54
N ALA A 415 -2.64 -23.53 -1.26
CA ALA A 415 -3.04 -23.22 -2.63
C ALA A 415 -2.44 -24.19 -3.66
N GLU A 416 -1.18 -24.63 -3.46
CA GLU A 416 -0.51 -25.63 -4.29
C GLU A 416 -1.13 -27.03 -4.12
N ASP A 417 -1.50 -27.38 -2.88
CA ASP A 417 -2.16 -28.65 -2.55
C ASP A 417 -3.64 -28.67 -2.99
N GLY A 418 -4.21 -27.52 -3.35
CA GLY A 418 -5.60 -27.39 -3.79
C GLY A 418 -6.65 -27.54 -2.67
N ASP A 419 -6.23 -27.66 -1.41
CA ASP A 419 -7.09 -27.76 -0.22
C ASP A 419 -6.96 -26.48 0.63
N VAL A 420 -7.77 -25.46 0.29
CA VAL A 420 -7.83 -24.19 1.04
C VAL A 420 -8.87 -24.28 2.16
N SER A 421 -8.63 -25.17 3.13
CA SER A 421 -9.44 -25.34 4.33
C SER A 421 -8.68 -24.89 5.59
N LEU A 422 -9.40 -24.49 6.64
CA LEU A 422 -8.78 -24.14 7.93
C LEU A 422 -8.00 -25.33 8.53
N SER A 423 -8.44 -26.56 8.27
CA SER A 423 -7.72 -27.78 8.66
C SER A 423 -6.39 -27.94 7.91
N ALA A 424 -6.39 -27.73 6.60
CA ALA A 424 -5.18 -27.78 5.80
C ALA A 424 -4.21 -26.65 6.17
N ALA A 425 -4.72 -25.45 6.43
CA ALA A 425 -3.91 -24.32 6.87
C ALA A 425 -3.32 -24.53 8.27
N LYS A 426 -4.06 -25.10 9.22
CA LYS A 426 -3.51 -25.48 10.54
C LYS A 426 -2.46 -26.57 10.44
N LYS A 427 -2.66 -27.56 9.56
CA LYS A 427 -1.69 -28.62 9.29
C LYS A 427 -0.42 -28.04 8.65
N ALA A 428 -0.56 -27.25 7.58
CA ALA A 428 0.54 -26.59 6.92
C ALA A 428 1.28 -25.60 7.83
N LEU A 429 0.57 -24.92 8.74
CA LEU A 429 1.16 -24.08 9.78
C LEU A 429 1.91 -24.92 10.82
N SER A 430 1.34 -26.03 11.30
CA SER A 430 2.03 -26.94 12.21
C SER A 430 3.28 -27.54 11.59
N GLU A 431 3.23 -27.93 10.32
CA GLU A 431 4.39 -28.43 9.58
C GLU A 431 5.40 -27.31 9.27
N TYR A 432 4.95 -26.08 9.04
CA TYR A 432 5.82 -24.91 8.92
C TYR A 432 6.52 -24.62 10.25
N GLU A 433 5.81 -24.70 11.37
CA GLU A 433 6.35 -24.56 12.71
C GLU A 433 7.24 -25.74 13.13
N GLU A 434 6.91 -26.97 12.72
CA GLU A 434 7.73 -28.18 12.93
C GLU A 434 8.98 -28.12 12.08
N ARG A 435 8.92 -27.75 10.79
CA ARG A 435 10.11 -27.47 9.97
C ARG A 435 10.96 -26.36 10.58
N ARG A 436 10.34 -25.35 11.18
CA ARG A 436 11.03 -24.27 11.90
C ARG A 436 11.61 -24.74 13.26
N ARG A 437 11.00 -25.72 13.93
CA ARG A 437 11.50 -26.36 15.18
C ARG A 437 12.55 -27.44 14.91
N GLU A 438 12.45 -28.18 13.82
CA GLU A 438 13.43 -29.16 13.36
C GLU A 438 14.66 -28.45 12.78
N ALA A 439 14.46 -27.29 12.12
CA ALA A 439 15.54 -26.34 11.81
C ALA A 439 16.16 -25.72 13.07
N SER A 440 15.48 -25.79 14.24
CA SER A 440 16.01 -25.38 15.55
C SER A 440 16.78 -26.51 16.27
N THR A 441 16.80 -27.73 15.76
CA THR A 441 17.78 -28.77 16.15
C THR A 441 18.96 -28.73 15.18
N ILE A 442 19.97 -27.95 15.55
CA ILE A 442 21.07 -27.46 14.71
C ILE A 442 21.85 -28.61 14.05
N PRO A 443 21.74 -28.82 12.72
CA PRO A 443 22.82 -29.37 11.93
C PRO A 443 23.87 -28.27 11.76
N ASP A 444 25.15 -28.66 11.69
CA ASP A 444 26.28 -27.75 11.58
C ASP A 444 26.25 -26.97 10.25
N ILE A 445 25.56 -25.82 10.22
CA ILE A 445 25.40 -24.93 9.05
C ILE A 445 26.72 -24.38 8.51
N TYR A 446 27.80 -24.51 9.29
CA TYR A 446 29.13 -24.08 8.91
C TYR A 446 29.93 -25.17 8.16
N THR A 447 29.44 -26.41 8.10
CA THR A 447 30.11 -27.55 7.42
C THR A 447 29.41 -28.06 6.16
N THR A 448 28.14 -27.70 5.92
CA THR A 448 27.33 -28.32 4.84
C THR A 448 27.53 -27.70 3.45
N GLY A 449 28.14 -26.51 3.35
CA GLY A 449 28.45 -25.88 2.05
C GLY A 449 27.23 -25.59 1.16
N GLU A 450 26.01 -25.65 1.69
CA GLU A 450 24.79 -25.38 0.93
C GLU A 450 24.67 -23.90 0.59
N GLU A 451 24.64 -23.60 -0.72
CA GLU A 451 24.41 -22.26 -1.26
C GLU A 451 23.09 -21.69 -0.70
N GLY A 452 23.19 -20.71 0.20
CA GLY A 452 22.03 -20.05 0.81
C GLY A 452 21.81 -20.33 2.31
N ALA A 453 22.53 -21.27 2.92
CA ALA A 453 22.39 -21.58 4.35
C ALA A 453 22.70 -20.37 5.26
N LEU A 454 23.79 -19.64 4.98
CA LEU A 454 24.13 -18.42 5.74
C LEU A 454 23.14 -17.27 5.48
N LEU A 455 22.58 -17.16 4.26
CA LEU A 455 21.53 -16.20 3.94
C LEU A 455 20.25 -16.48 4.74
N HIS A 456 19.89 -17.76 4.87
CA HIS A 456 18.79 -18.20 5.71
C HIS A 456 19.07 -17.90 7.19
N ARG A 457 20.27 -18.22 7.69
CA ARG A 457 20.66 -17.92 9.08
C ARG A 457 20.66 -16.43 9.37
N PHE A 458 21.16 -15.61 8.43
CA PHE A 458 21.13 -14.15 8.54
C PHE A 458 19.68 -13.63 8.63
N ALA A 459 18.77 -14.15 7.80
CA ALA A 459 17.35 -13.78 7.86
C ALA A 459 16.70 -14.21 9.18
N GLU A 460 17.00 -15.41 9.65
CA GLU A 460 16.51 -15.96 10.91
C GLU A 460 16.99 -15.16 12.12
N LEU A 461 18.29 -14.86 12.22
CA LEU A 461 18.84 -14.01 13.29
C LEU A 461 18.25 -12.60 13.23
N ARG A 462 18.05 -12.05 12.03
CA ARG A 462 17.39 -10.76 11.86
C ARG A 462 15.96 -10.79 12.42
N GLU A 463 15.17 -11.83 12.13
CA GLU A 463 13.80 -11.93 12.66
C GLU A 463 13.76 -12.15 14.18
N SER A 464 14.61 -13.05 14.68
CA SER A 464 14.57 -13.49 16.08
C SER A 464 15.25 -12.52 17.05
N HIS A 465 16.34 -11.85 16.64
CA HIS A 465 17.17 -11.03 17.55
C HIS A 465 17.02 -9.52 17.34
N TRP A 466 16.61 -9.05 16.15
CA TRP A 466 16.40 -7.61 15.92
C TRP A 466 15.41 -6.96 16.89
N PRO A 467 14.27 -7.59 17.27
CA PRO A 467 13.37 -7.00 18.26
C PRO A 467 14.07 -6.73 19.60
N ARG A 468 14.98 -7.62 20.02
CA ARG A 468 15.76 -7.49 21.26
C ARG A 468 16.84 -6.43 21.15
N VAL A 469 17.55 -6.37 20.02
CA VAL A 469 18.50 -5.29 19.72
C VAL A 469 17.78 -3.94 19.76
N ARG A 470 16.63 -3.82 19.09
CA ARG A 470 15.82 -2.59 19.09
C ARG A 470 15.35 -2.21 20.49
N ALA A 471 14.84 -3.17 21.27
CA ALA A 471 14.42 -2.90 22.65
C ALA A 471 15.57 -2.34 23.50
N LEU A 472 16.78 -2.90 23.36
CA LEU A 472 17.96 -2.40 24.06
C LEU A 472 18.40 -1.00 23.58
N LEU A 473 18.31 -0.72 22.28
CA LEU A 473 18.57 0.62 21.74
C LEU A 473 17.64 1.65 22.38
N SER A 474 16.32 1.40 22.34
CA SER A 474 15.33 2.28 22.94
C SER A 474 15.54 2.45 24.45
N GLU A 475 15.78 1.35 25.18
CA GLU A 475 16.03 1.39 26.62
C GLU A 475 17.23 2.30 26.98
N VAL A 476 18.35 2.18 26.26
CA VAL A 476 19.54 3.00 26.54
C VAL A 476 19.32 4.45 26.13
N VAL A 477 18.72 4.70 24.96
CA VAL A 477 18.46 6.07 24.48
C VAL A 477 17.52 6.79 25.43
N GLU A 478 16.40 6.19 25.81
CA GLU A 478 15.42 6.77 26.74
C GLU A 478 15.99 6.91 28.15
N GLY A 479 16.58 5.83 28.68
CA GLY A 479 17.04 5.76 30.07
C GLY A 479 18.26 6.62 30.39
N THR A 480 18.99 7.09 29.38
CA THR A 480 20.18 7.95 29.55
C THR A 480 19.97 9.37 29.05
N SER A 481 18.81 9.66 28.45
CA SER A 481 18.44 11.00 28.01
C SER A 481 17.78 11.81 29.12
N PRO A 482 18.02 13.13 29.20
CA PRO A 482 17.24 14.01 30.07
C PRO A 482 15.74 13.97 29.72
N GLU A 483 14.89 14.16 30.72
CA GLU A 483 13.44 14.24 30.52
C GLU A 483 13.07 15.33 29.51
N GLY A 484 12.23 14.97 28.53
CA GLY A 484 11.83 15.89 27.44
C GLY A 484 12.89 16.10 26.35
N SER A 485 13.97 15.33 26.33
CA SER A 485 14.98 15.41 25.27
C SER A 485 14.40 15.14 23.88
N THR A 486 14.52 16.11 22.97
CA THR A 486 14.08 15.96 21.58
C THR A 486 14.95 14.99 20.78
N LEU A 487 16.16 14.67 21.26
CA LEU A 487 17.09 13.77 20.58
C LEU A 487 16.56 12.33 20.52
N VAL A 488 15.77 11.90 21.51
CA VAL A 488 15.14 10.56 21.53
C VAL A 488 14.25 10.39 20.30
N GLY A 489 13.30 11.31 20.10
CA GLY A 489 12.38 11.24 18.95
C GLY A 489 13.09 11.42 17.60
N MET A 490 14.21 12.15 17.54
CA MET A 490 15.02 12.25 16.33
C MET A 490 15.81 10.96 16.04
N CYS A 491 16.30 10.28 17.09
CA CYS A 491 16.96 8.98 16.99
C CYS A 491 15.98 7.92 16.46
N ASP A 492 14.78 7.84 17.06
CA ASP A 492 13.72 6.94 16.60
C ASP A 492 13.36 7.20 15.14
N TYR A 493 13.18 8.48 14.78
CA TYR A 493 12.91 8.88 13.41
C TYR A 493 13.99 8.39 12.43
N HIS A 494 15.28 8.51 12.79
CA HIS A 494 16.39 8.06 11.94
C HIS A 494 16.44 6.54 11.86
N LEU A 495 16.34 5.83 12.99
CA LEU A 495 16.38 4.37 13.03
C LEU A 495 15.21 3.72 12.30
N GLU A 496 14.05 4.38 12.21
CA GLU A 496 12.91 3.95 11.41
C GLU A 496 13.16 3.94 9.89
N THR A 497 14.23 4.55 9.39
CA THR A 497 14.59 4.50 7.95
C THR A 497 14.99 3.11 7.46
N GLY A 498 15.10 2.12 8.37
CA GLY A 498 15.31 0.71 8.02
C GLY A 498 16.77 0.36 7.75
N GLY A 499 17.03 -0.62 6.87
CA GLY A 499 18.37 -1.07 6.48
C GLY A 499 18.59 -2.58 6.63
N LYS A 500 19.73 -3.08 6.11
CA LYS A 500 20.08 -4.51 6.17
C LYS A 500 20.45 -4.98 7.59
N ARG A 501 20.73 -4.06 8.53
CA ARG A 501 21.12 -4.32 9.94
C ARG A 501 22.33 -5.23 10.09
N LEU A 502 23.23 -5.16 9.12
CA LEU A 502 24.40 -6.03 9.07
C LEU A 502 25.34 -5.80 10.25
N ARG A 503 25.48 -4.55 10.73
CA ARG A 503 26.37 -4.22 11.86
C ARG A 503 25.83 -4.76 13.18
N ALA A 504 24.51 -4.78 13.35
CA ALA A 504 23.86 -5.45 14.47
C ALA A 504 24.06 -6.97 14.49
N LEU A 505 24.12 -7.63 13.32
CA LEU A 505 24.07 -9.09 13.21
C LEU A 505 25.45 -9.75 13.13
N LEU A 506 26.48 -9.04 12.64
CA LEU A 506 27.84 -9.58 12.54
C LEU A 506 28.38 -10.09 13.88
N PRO A 507 28.21 -9.40 15.02
CA PRO A 507 28.69 -9.91 16.30
C PRO A 507 28.02 -11.23 16.70
N LEU A 508 26.72 -11.37 16.44
CA LEU A 508 25.96 -12.57 16.76
C LEU A 508 26.45 -13.77 15.95
N LEU A 509 26.67 -13.57 14.65
CA LEU A 509 27.19 -14.60 13.74
C LEU A 509 28.61 -15.03 14.09
N VAL A 510 29.49 -14.08 14.43
CA VAL A 510 30.87 -14.42 14.83
C VAL A 510 30.87 -15.14 16.18
N THR A 511 30.06 -14.70 17.15
CA THR A 511 29.93 -15.42 18.43
C THR A 511 29.40 -16.83 18.21
N GLU A 512 28.42 -17.03 17.32
CA GLU A 512 27.91 -18.35 16.95
C GLU A 512 28.97 -19.24 16.29
N ALA A 513 29.71 -18.73 15.31
CA ALA A 513 30.76 -19.47 14.61
C ALA A 513 31.96 -19.84 15.52
N LEU A 514 32.10 -19.17 16.66
CA LEU A 514 33.06 -19.51 17.72
C LEU A 514 32.46 -20.46 18.78
N GLY A 515 31.24 -20.96 18.57
CA GLY A 515 30.54 -21.87 19.48
C GLY A 515 29.93 -21.18 20.72
N GLY A 516 29.85 -19.85 20.71
CA GLY A 516 29.24 -19.05 21.77
C GLY A 516 27.74 -18.83 21.58
N ASP A 517 27.09 -18.37 22.65
CA ASP A 517 25.68 -17.97 22.62
C ASP A 517 25.52 -16.58 21.96
N PRO A 518 24.84 -16.47 20.80
CA PRO A 518 24.67 -15.20 20.08
C PRO A 518 23.99 -14.12 20.92
N ASP A 519 23.16 -14.48 21.90
CA ASP A 519 22.47 -13.53 22.76
C ASP A 519 23.41 -12.65 23.56
N LYS A 520 24.58 -13.19 23.93
CA LYS A 520 25.61 -12.44 24.67
C LYS A 520 26.21 -11.31 23.84
N ALA A 521 26.12 -11.39 22.51
CA ALA A 521 26.63 -10.39 21.60
C ALA A 521 25.61 -9.27 21.27
N ILE A 522 24.36 -9.35 21.75
CA ILE A 522 23.31 -8.35 21.48
C ILE A 522 23.77 -6.92 21.83
N PRO A 523 24.36 -6.63 23.01
CA PRO A 523 24.79 -5.27 23.34
C PRO A 523 25.91 -4.76 22.43
N LEU A 524 26.83 -5.62 22.00
CA LEU A 524 27.88 -5.26 21.05
C LEU A 524 27.30 -4.99 19.65
N GLY A 525 26.36 -5.80 19.19
CA GLY A 525 25.61 -5.56 17.94
C GLY A 525 24.85 -4.24 17.97
N ALA A 526 24.15 -3.96 19.07
CA ALA A 526 23.45 -2.70 19.27
C ALA A 526 24.41 -1.50 19.25
N ALA A 527 25.56 -1.60 19.91
CA ALA A 527 26.60 -0.56 19.89
C ALA A 527 27.13 -0.30 18.47
N CYS A 528 27.46 -1.35 17.71
CA CYS A 528 27.97 -1.23 16.34
C CYS A 528 26.92 -0.65 15.38
N GLU A 529 25.65 -1.02 15.54
CA GLU A 529 24.55 -0.46 14.75
C GLU A 529 24.30 1.01 15.09
N MET A 530 24.30 1.38 16.38
CA MET A 530 24.18 2.77 16.83
C MET A 530 25.33 3.62 16.28
N LEU A 531 26.57 3.13 16.37
CA LEU A 531 27.74 3.78 15.78
C LEU A 531 27.56 4.01 14.27
N HIS A 532 27.16 2.98 13.53
CA HIS A 532 26.95 3.11 12.09
C HIS A 532 25.87 4.14 11.75
N ASN A 533 24.76 4.17 12.49
CA ASN A 533 23.71 5.16 12.23
C ASN A 533 24.17 6.58 12.64
N ALA A 534 25.05 6.72 13.63
CA ALA A 534 25.69 8.00 13.95
C ALA A 534 26.48 8.55 12.75
N THR A 535 27.27 7.69 12.07
CA THR A 535 27.99 8.10 10.86
C THR A 535 27.01 8.49 9.75
N LEU A 536 25.94 7.72 9.53
CA LEU A 536 24.96 8.02 8.48
C LEU A 536 24.25 9.39 8.67
N VAL A 537 23.97 9.78 9.92
CA VAL A 537 23.38 11.10 10.22
C VAL A 537 24.35 12.24 9.85
N HIS A 538 25.64 12.06 10.13
CA HIS A 538 26.68 13.02 9.75
C HIS A 538 26.95 13.02 8.25
N ASP A 539 27.07 11.85 7.62
CA ASP A 539 27.26 11.68 6.18
C ASP A 539 26.11 12.37 5.42
N ASP A 540 24.85 12.12 5.81
CA ASP A 540 23.68 12.75 5.19
C ASP A 540 23.79 14.28 5.15
N LEU A 541 24.27 14.88 6.23
CA LEU A 541 24.47 16.32 6.36
C LEU A 541 25.65 16.80 5.52
N GLN A 542 26.78 16.09 5.57
CA GLN A 542 28.00 16.48 4.87
C GLN A 542 27.86 16.36 3.35
N ASP A 543 27.17 15.32 2.88
CA ASP A 543 26.92 15.06 1.47
C ASP A 543 25.74 15.89 0.92
N GLY A 544 24.98 16.56 1.80
CA GLY A 544 23.81 17.34 1.42
C GLY A 544 22.64 16.48 0.93
N ASP A 545 22.54 15.24 1.42
CA ASP A 545 21.50 14.31 1.03
C ASP A 545 20.16 14.65 1.67
N LEU A 546 19.16 14.91 0.83
CA LEU A 546 17.83 15.33 1.28
C LEU A 546 16.97 14.16 1.79
N VAL A 547 17.23 12.95 1.30
CA VAL A 547 16.39 11.76 1.52
C VAL A 547 17.27 10.52 1.68
N ARG A 548 16.99 9.72 2.71
CA ARG A 548 17.58 8.39 2.93
C ARG A 548 16.46 7.34 2.99
N ARG A 549 16.53 6.35 2.08
CA ARG A 549 15.57 5.22 2.00
C ARG A 549 14.11 5.68 1.95
N GLY A 550 13.82 6.71 1.16
CA GLY A 550 12.47 7.25 0.97
C GLY A 550 11.98 8.21 2.07
N ARG A 551 12.77 8.46 3.13
CA ARG A 551 12.43 9.43 4.20
C ARG A 551 13.40 10.62 4.18
N MET A 552 12.92 11.81 4.55
CA MET A 552 13.80 12.98 4.68
C MET A 552 14.90 12.69 5.69
N THR A 553 16.13 13.10 5.39
CA THR A 553 17.26 13.01 6.34
C THR A 553 17.03 13.91 7.55
N VAL A 554 17.73 13.64 8.66
CA VAL A 554 17.54 14.37 9.92
C VAL A 554 17.81 15.86 9.75
N TRP A 555 18.88 16.23 9.04
CA TRP A 555 19.24 17.63 8.84
C TRP A 555 18.23 18.36 7.95
N ASN A 556 17.69 17.69 6.93
CA ASN A 556 16.68 18.28 6.04
C ASN A 556 15.34 18.47 6.75
N ARG A 557 14.97 17.54 7.66
CA ARG A 557 13.72 17.60 8.41
C ARG A 557 13.76 18.54 9.62
N PHE A 558 14.80 18.43 10.44
CA PHE A 558 14.88 19.08 11.74
C PHE A 558 15.88 20.24 11.78
N GLY A 559 16.79 20.33 10.83
CA GLY A 559 17.82 21.36 10.73
C GLY A 559 19.24 20.82 10.96
N VAL A 560 20.22 21.57 10.44
CA VAL A 560 21.65 21.26 10.57
C VAL A 560 22.10 21.13 12.03
N PRO A 561 21.78 22.07 12.96
CA PRO A 561 22.21 21.94 14.35
C PRO A 561 21.68 20.67 15.04
N GLN A 562 20.47 20.24 14.69
CA GLN A 562 19.82 19.07 15.26
C GLN A 562 20.48 17.78 14.79
N ALA A 563 20.88 17.70 13.52
CA ALA A 563 21.59 16.54 12.99
C ALA A 563 22.97 16.36 13.63
N ILE A 564 23.73 17.45 13.80
CA ILE A 564 25.02 17.43 14.50
C ILE A 564 24.84 16.90 15.94
N ASN A 565 23.92 17.51 16.69
CA ASN A 565 23.68 17.11 18.08
C ASN A 565 23.20 15.65 18.20
N LEU A 566 22.40 15.17 17.24
CA LEU A 566 21.94 13.79 17.23
C LEU A 566 23.09 12.82 16.95
N GLY A 567 23.88 13.05 15.91
CA GLY A 567 25.00 12.17 15.58
C GLY A 567 26.03 12.09 16.71
N ASP A 568 26.34 13.23 17.34
CA ASP A 568 27.18 13.28 18.54
C ASP A 568 26.61 12.44 19.68
N ALA A 569 25.31 12.59 19.98
CA ALA A 569 24.65 11.80 21.02
C ALA A 569 24.68 10.29 20.72
N MET A 570 24.49 9.90 19.46
CA MET A 570 24.52 8.50 19.02
C MET A 570 25.90 7.88 19.20
N PHE A 571 26.99 8.62 18.97
CA PHE A 571 28.33 8.12 19.31
C PHE A 571 28.45 7.78 20.80
N TYR A 572 27.98 8.64 21.70
CA TYR A 572 28.01 8.34 23.14
C TYR A 572 27.07 7.20 23.54
N TRP A 573 25.86 7.12 22.95
CA TRP A 573 24.96 5.99 23.19
C TRP A 573 25.56 4.66 22.74
N SER A 574 26.35 4.63 21.67
CA SER A 574 27.06 3.41 21.25
C SER A 574 27.98 2.88 22.36
N VAL A 575 28.67 3.76 23.08
CA VAL A 575 29.53 3.40 24.21
C VAL A 575 28.70 2.90 25.39
N LEU A 576 27.58 3.56 25.69
CA LEU A 576 26.68 3.13 26.76
C LEU A 576 26.04 1.76 26.49
N LEU A 577 25.77 1.44 25.22
CA LEU A 577 25.32 0.10 24.80
C LEU A 577 26.39 -0.96 25.05
N CYS A 578 27.66 -0.65 24.77
CA CYS A 578 28.79 -1.53 25.08
C CYS A 578 28.92 -1.79 26.60
N GLN A 579 28.57 -0.83 27.44
CA GLN A 579 28.54 -1.00 28.90
C GLN A 579 27.47 -1.98 29.39
N ARG A 580 26.47 -2.33 28.55
CA ARG A 580 25.44 -3.33 28.89
C ARG A 580 25.90 -4.78 28.68
N LEU A 581 27.13 -5.00 28.22
CA LEU A 581 27.69 -6.35 28.10
C LEU A 581 27.83 -7.02 29.47
N ASP A 582 27.33 -8.24 29.59
CA ASP A 582 27.45 -9.04 30.82
C ASP A 582 28.78 -9.82 30.85
N VAL A 583 29.88 -9.08 31.01
CA VAL A 583 31.25 -9.60 31.09
C VAL A 583 32.06 -8.90 32.18
N PRO A 584 33.22 -9.44 32.61
CA PRO A 584 34.08 -8.77 33.59
C PRO A 584 34.43 -7.33 33.18
N ALA A 585 34.58 -6.45 34.18
CA ALA A 585 34.80 -5.01 33.94
C ALA A 585 36.00 -4.72 33.01
N ALA A 586 37.11 -5.44 33.17
CA ALA A 586 38.29 -5.28 32.32
C ALA A 586 38.00 -5.59 30.83
N ARG A 587 37.13 -6.58 30.55
CA ARG A 587 36.74 -6.90 29.16
C ARG A 587 35.79 -5.86 28.60
N ARG A 588 34.81 -5.40 29.38
CA ARG A 588 33.95 -4.27 29.00
C ARG A 588 34.76 -3.02 28.66
N GLU A 589 35.77 -2.72 29.48
CA GLU A 589 36.69 -1.60 29.26
C GLU A 589 37.47 -1.76 27.96
N SER A 590 38.06 -2.95 27.73
CA SER A 590 38.79 -3.25 26.49
C SER A 590 37.94 -3.09 25.24
N LEU A 591 36.72 -3.66 25.22
CA LEU A 591 35.77 -3.54 24.12
C LEU A 591 35.30 -2.10 23.91
N SER A 592 35.08 -1.35 24.98
CA SER A 592 34.72 0.08 24.89
C SER A 592 35.87 0.91 24.35
N ARG A 593 37.11 0.61 24.75
CA ARG A 593 38.31 1.25 24.20
C ARG A 593 38.46 0.97 22.71
N ARG A 594 38.24 -0.29 22.27
CA ARG A 594 38.22 -0.66 20.85
C ARG A 594 37.18 0.14 20.09
N LEU A 595 35.94 0.15 20.56
CA LEU A 595 34.84 0.93 19.96
C LEU A 595 35.21 2.40 19.78
N LEU A 596 35.77 3.03 20.81
CA LEU A 596 36.22 4.43 20.77
C LEU A 596 37.35 4.66 19.76
N VAL A 597 38.39 3.81 19.76
CA VAL A 597 39.52 3.94 18.83
C VAL A 597 39.09 3.72 17.39
N ASP A 598 38.27 2.71 17.13
CA ASP A 598 37.76 2.44 15.78
C ASP A 598 36.81 3.55 15.31
N THR A 599 36.04 4.16 16.21
CA THR A 599 35.23 5.35 15.89
C THR A 599 36.11 6.52 15.42
N LEU A 600 37.26 6.75 16.06
CA LEU A 600 38.21 7.78 15.63
C LEU A 600 38.79 7.48 14.24
N HIS A 601 39.11 6.22 13.94
CA HIS A 601 39.56 5.83 12.60
C HIS A 601 38.48 6.03 11.54
N VAL A 602 37.22 5.75 11.86
CA VAL A 602 36.08 5.99 10.95
C VAL A 602 35.89 7.47 10.66
N ILE A 603 36.04 8.32 11.68
CA ILE A 603 35.99 9.78 11.52
C ILE A 603 37.17 10.29 10.67
N ASP A 604 38.39 9.78 10.89
CA ASP A 604 39.57 10.10 10.06
C ASP A 604 39.37 9.63 8.61
N GLY A 605 38.77 8.45 8.41
CA GLY A 605 38.38 7.95 7.10
C GLY A 605 37.39 8.87 6.38
N GLN A 606 36.41 9.42 7.10
CA GLN A 606 35.47 10.41 6.56
C GLN A 606 36.17 11.71 6.16
N GLU A 607 37.12 12.19 6.95
CA GLU A 607 37.94 13.36 6.59
C GLU A 607 38.70 13.13 5.28
N ARG A 608 39.34 11.96 5.15
CA ARG A 608 40.14 11.61 3.97
C ARG A 608 39.32 11.59 2.69
N GLU A 609 38.03 11.28 2.77
CA GLU A 609 37.14 11.33 1.61
C GLU A 609 37.03 12.75 1.03
N PHE A 610 36.97 13.78 1.88
CA PHE A 610 37.03 15.18 1.43
C PHE A 610 38.41 15.54 0.86
N ALA A 611 39.49 15.03 1.45
CA ALA A 611 40.84 15.24 0.92
C ALA A 611 41.01 14.66 -0.50
N LEU A 612 40.40 13.51 -0.79
CA LEU A 612 40.40 12.93 -2.15
C LEU A 612 39.77 13.84 -3.22
N MET A 613 38.93 14.79 -2.83
CA MET A 613 38.32 15.74 -3.76
C MET A 613 39.23 16.92 -4.10
N THR A 614 40.28 17.19 -3.29
CA THR A 614 41.01 18.47 -3.33
C THR A 614 42.55 18.37 -3.36
N ASP A 615 43.13 17.17 -3.17
CA ASP A 615 44.56 16.99 -2.90
C ASP A 615 45.32 16.17 -3.99
N ASP A 616 46.66 16.22 -3.96
CA ASP A 616 47.59 15.43 -4.79
C ASP A 616 47.46 13.90 -4.57
N ASP A 617 46.75 13.50 -3.51
CA ASP A 617 46.47 12.12 -3.13
C ASP A 617 45.24 11.50 -3.81
N ALA A 618 44.66 12.18 -4.80
CA ALA A 618 43.56 11.70 -5.65
C ALA A 618 43.99 10.57 -6.61
N ASN A 619 44.41 9.44 -6.04
CA ASN A 619 44.88 8.23 -6.71
C ASN A 619 44.31 6.97 -6.02
N LEU A 620 44.54 5.79 -6.60
CA LEU A 620 44.04 4.54 -6.03
C LEU A 620 44.57 4.26 -4.62
N ALA A 621 45.82 4.63 -4.33
CA ALA A 621 46.42 4.41 -3.01
C ALA A 621 45.74 5.28 -1.94
N GLY A 622 45.40 6.53 -2.27
CA GLY A 622 44.61 7.41 -1.42
C GLY A 622 43.21 6.86 -1.16
N TYR A 623 42.53 6.38 -2.21
CA TYR A 623 41.21 5.74 -2.09
C TYR A 623 41.24 4.55 -1.13
N PHE A 624 42.20 3.63 -1.25
CA PHE A 624 42.28 2.47 -0.36
C PHE A 624 42.51 2.88 1.10
N ARG A 625 43.37 3.88 1.37
CA ARG A 625 43.57 4.41 2.74
C ARG A 625 42.28 4.97 3.33
N MET A 626 41.48 5.69 2.52
CA MET A 626 40.18 6.21 2.94
C MET A 626 39.22 5.08 3.31
N VAL A 627 39.05 4.09 2.43
CA VAL A 627 38.10 2.99 2.65
C VAL A 627 38.50 2.12 3.85
N GLU A 628 39.80 1.90 4.04
CA GLU A 628 40.35 1.19 5.20
C GLU A 628 39.99 1.87 6.53
N GLY A 629 39.98 3.21 6.57
CA GLY A 629 39.57 4.00 7.73
C GLY A 629 38.06 4.05 7.94
N LYS A 630 37.27 4.19 6.86
CA LYS A 630 35.81 4.41 6.93
C LYS A 630 35.00 3.11 6.94
N THR A 631 34.83 2.48 5.78
CA THR A 631 33.92 1.34 5.61
C THR A 631 34.47 0.06 6.25
N SER A 632 35.77 -0.17 6.12
CA SER A 632 36.45 -1.35 6.69
C SER A 632 36.47 -1.33 8.21
N GLY A 633 36.65 -0.18 8.85
CA GLY A 633 36.57 -0.04 10.30
C GLY A 633 35.22 -0.48 10.86
N LEU A 634 34.12 -0.13 10.19
CA LEU A 634 32.75 -0.52 10.57
C LEU A 634 32.44 -2.02 10.40
N PHE A 635 33.31 -2.77 9.71
CA PHE A 635 33.24 -4.24 9.63
C PHE A 635 34.21 -4.92 10.59
N ALA A 636 35.42 -4.38 10.74
CA ALA A 636 36.44 -4.92 11.63
C ALA A 636 36.00 -4.89 13.10
N LEU A 637 35.39 -3.78 13.54
CA LEU A 637 34.90 -3.62 14.90
C LEU A 637 33.92 -4.74 15.33
N PRO A 638 32.79 -4.99 14.63
CA PRO A 638 31.85 -6.02 15.07
C PRO A 638 32.44 -7.44 15.04
N MET A 639 33.34 -7.74 14.08
CA MET A 639 33.94 -9.07 13.96
C MET A 639 35.02 -9.32 15.02
N ALA A 640 36.00 -8.42 15.13
CA ALA A 640 37.07 -8.54 16.12
C ALA A 640 36.53 -8.36 17.55
N GLY A 641 35.57 -7.45 17.75
CA GLY A 641 34.91 -7.27 19.05
C GLY A 641 34.16 -8.51 19.51
N ALA A 642 33.50 -9.23 18.60
CA ALA A 642 32.81 -10.48 18.94
C ALA A 642 33.79 -11.62 19.25
N ALA A 643 34.92 -11.70 18.53
CA ALA A 643 35.99 -12.63 18.86
C ALA A 643 36.58 -12.36 20.25
N GLU A 644 36.83 -11.08 20.58
CA GLU A 644 37.30 -10.66 21.90
C GLU A 644 36.25 -10.93 23.00
N LEU A 645 34.96 -10.70 22.70
CA LEU A 645 33.84 -11.02 23.58
C LEU A 645 33.78 -12.52 23.90
N SER A 646 33.99 -13.37 22.88
CA SER A 646 34.03 -14.83 22.96
C SER A 646 35.34 -15.42 23.50
N GLU A 647 36.28 -14.58 23.94
CA GLU A 647 37.58 -15.03 24.48
C GLU A 647 38.44 -15.82 23.49
N ALA A 648 38.32 -15.50 22.20
CA ALA A 648 39.15 -16.10 21.17
C ALA A 648 40.63 -15.75 21.34
N ASP A 649 41.50 -16.56 20.74
CA ASP A 649 42.94 -16.29 20.70
C ASP A 649 43.23 -14.90 20.08
N PRO A 650 44.15 -14.11 20.64
CA PRO A 650 44.50 -12.79 20.09
C PRO A 650 44.85 -12.79 18.60
N ALA A 651 45.45 -13.87 18.08
CA ALA A 651 45.74 -14.03 16.65
C ALA A 651 44.46 -14.15 15.82
N LEU A 652 43.42 -14.80 16.33
CA LEU A 652 42.11 -14.88 15.66
C LEU A 652 41.36 -13.55 15.75
N VAL A 653 41.47 -12.82 16.86
CA VAL A 653 40.90 -11.47 17.00
C VAL A 653 41.48 -10.51 15.95
N GLU A 654 42.81 -10.48 15.80
CA GLU A 654 43.44 -9.65 14.77
C GLU A 654 43.20 -10.20 13.35
N GLY A 655 43.19 -11.52 13.18
CA GLY A 655 42.88 -12.16 11.91
C GLY A 655 41.48 -11.80 11.39
N LEU A 656 40.48 -11.80 12.27
CA LEU A 656 39.12 -11.34 11.93
C LEU A 656 39.08 -9.84 11.60
N ALA A 657 39.88 -9.02 12.29
CA ALA A 657 40.01 -7.61 11.94
C ALA A 657 40.61 -7.43 10.54
N GLU A 658 41.66 -8.17 10.20
CA GLU A 658 42.32 -8.16 8.90
C GLU A 658 41.38 -8.64 7.78
N SER A 659 40.73 -9.80 7.96
CA SER A 659 39.73 -10.31 7.00
C SER A 659 38.60 -9.29 6.78
N ALA A 660 38.07 -8.70 7.85
CA ALA A 660 37.02 -7.70 7.77
C ALA A 660 37.46 -6.42 7.06
N ARG A 661 38.74 -6.01 7.18
CA ARG A 661 39.27 -4.87 6.41
C ARG A 661 39.24 -5.15 4.92
N HIS A 662 39.62 -6.34 4.49
CA HIS A 662 39.49 -6.75 3.08
C HIS A 662 38.03 -6.79 2.62
N MET A 663 37.13 -7.32 3.45
CA MET A 663 35.69 -7.36 3.17
C MET A 663 35.07 -5.97 3.05
N GLY A 664 35.52 -5.00 3.85
CA GLY A 664 35.07 -3.61 3.76
C GLY A 664 35.48 -2.93 2.46
N VAL A 665 36.71 -3.15 2.00
CA VAL A 665 37.18 -2.67 0.69
C VAL A 665 36.37 -3.30 -0.43
N LEU A 666 36.15 -4.62 -0.37
CA LEU A 666 35.31 -5.34 -1.32
C LEU A 666 33.89 -4.76 -1.36
N PHE A 667 33.27 -4.55 -0.20
CA PHE A 667 31.91 -4.03 -0.10
C PHE A 667 31.78 -2.62 -0.69
N GLN A 668 32.76 -1.74 -0.42
CA GLN A 668 32.73 -0.38 -0.96
C GLN A 668 32.82 -0.38 -2.49
N ILE A 669 33.77 -1.15 -3.07
CA ILE A 669 33.93 -1.24 -4.52
C ILE A 669 32.68 -1.88 -5.16
N GLN A 670 32.07 -2.86 -4.50
CA GLN A 670 30.82 -3.47 -4.94
C GLN A 670 29.68 -2.44 -4.98
N ASP A 671 29.52 -1.60 -3.95
CA ASP A 671 28.46 -0.59 -3.91
C ASP A 671 28.67 0.50 -4.96
N ASP A 672 29.91 0.97 -5.15
CA ASP A 672 30.29 1.92 -6.20
C ASP A 672 30.05 1.32 -7.60
N THR A 673 30.36 0.04 -7.80
CA THR A 673 30.11 -0.67 -9.08
C THR A 673 28.62 -0.79 -9.37
N LEU A 674 27.82 -1.11 -8.34
CA LEU A 674 26.37 -1.24 -8.48
C LEU A 674 25.71 0.11 -8.81
N ASP A 675 26.28 1.23 -8.37
CA ASP A 675 25.77 2.58 -8.69
C ASP A 675 25.88 2.90 -10.18
N LEU A 676 26.98 2.45 -10.78
CA LEU A 676 27.38 2.80 -12.14
C LEU A 676 26.90 1.80 -13.19
N TYR A 677 26.85 0.51 -12.85
CA TYR A 677 26.61 -0.58 -13.80
C TYR A 677 25.45 -1.50 -13.41
N GLY A 678 24.80 -1.27 -12.27
CA GLY A 678 23.73 -2.11 -11.74
C GLY A 678 22.38 -1.41 -11.62
N ASP A 679 21.37 -2.19 -11.23
CA ASP A 679 20.04 -1.67 -10.86
C ASP A 679 19.96 -1.54 -9.32
N LYS A 680 20.17 -0.33 -8.80
CA LYS A 680 19.99 0.00 -7.37
C LYS A 680 18.52 0.28 -6.99
N GLY A 681 17.57 0.18 -7.93
CA GLY A 681 16.18 0.60 -7.68
C GLY A 681 16.02 2.11 -7.46
N ARG A 682 16.94 2.93 -7.95
CA ARG A 682 16.87 4.40 -7.99
C ARG A 682 16.60 4.85 -9.44
N ASP A 683 15.94 6.00 -9.60
CA ASP A 683 15.49 6.51 -10.92
C ASP A 683 16.63 6.94 -11.88
N LEU A 684 17.88 7.05 -11.40
CA LEU A 684 19.05 7.49 -12.19
C LEU A 684 20.26 6.60 -11.89
N VAL A 685 20.83 5.98 -12.92
CA VAL A 685 22.15 5.32 -12.89
C VAL A 685 23.23 6.41 -12.83
N GLY A 686 24.26 6.22 -12.01
CA GLY A 686 25.38 7.17 -11.87
C GLY A 686 25.10 8.40 -11.00
N SER A 687 24.35 8.23 -9.90
CA SER A 687 24.19 9.31 -8.90
C SER A 687 25.52 9.73 -8.29
N ASP A 688 26.44 8.78 -8.08
CA ASP A 688 27.76 9.05 -7.51
C ASP A 688 28.61 9.96 -8.42
N ILE A 689 28.39 9.91 -9.75
CA ILE A 689 29.03 10.83 -10.71
C ILE A 689 28.48 12.25 -10.54
N ALA A 690 27.18 12.40 -10.35
CA ALA A 690 26.56 13.71 -10.12
C ALA A 690 26.97 14.33 -8.78
N GLU A 691 27.35 13.51 -7.81
CA GLU A 691 27.88 13.93 -6.51
C GLU A 691 29.39 14.21 -6.54
N GLY A 692 30.06 13.98 -7.68
CA GLY A 692 31.50 14.20 -7.82
C GLY A 692 32.35 13.18 -7.07
N LYS A 693 31.78 12.04 -6.67
CA LYS A 693 32.43 11.05 -5.81
C LYS A 693 33.63 10.42 -6.51
N ARG A 694 34.77 10.37 -5.79
CA ARG A 694 36.02 9.80 -6.29
C ARG A 694 36.16 8.31 -5.95
N SER A 695 35.29 7.49 -6.55
CA SER A 695 35.27 6.03 -6.34
C SER A 695 36.51 5.32 -6.88
N ALA A 696 36.70 4.04 -6.53
CA ALA A 696 37.82 3.23 -7.05
C ALA A 696 37.86 3.22 -8.60
N LEU A 697 36.69 3.17 -9.22
CA LEU A 697 36.53 3.12 -10.67
C LEU A 697 36.95 4.45 -11.32
N VAL A 698 36.62 5.57 -10.66
CA VAL A 698 37.06 6.91 -11.08
C VAL A 698 38.57 7.05 -10.92
N MET A 699 39.13 6.67 -9.77
CA MET A 699 40.57 6.78 -9.53
C MET A 699 41.39 5.93 -10.51
N HIS A 700 40.95 4.69 -10.77
CA HIS A 700 41.56 3.87 -11.81
C HIS A 700 41.49 4.56 -13.18
N SER A 701 40.34 5.15 -13.52
CA SER A 701 40.17 5.87 -14.79
C SER A 701 41.10 7.08 -14.91
N PHE A 702 41.36 7.81 -13.83
CA PHE A 702 42.34 8.90 -13.82
C PHE A 702 43.78 8.44 -14.06
N GLU A 703 44.13 7.24 -13.63
CA GLU A 703 45.46 6.67 -13.86
C GLU A 703 45.63 6.12 -15.29
N GLN A 704 44.55 5.62 -15.92
CA GLN A 704 44.61 5.02 -17.27
C GLN A 704 44.33 6.01 -18.41
N LEU A 705 43.51 7.04 -18.20
CA LEU A 705 43.10 7.93 -19.29
C LEU A 705 44.21 8.95 -19.66
N PRO A 706 44.44 9.19 -20.97
CA PRO A 706 45.39 10.20 -21.43
C PRO A 706 44.86 11.62 -21.18
N GLY A 707 45.78 12.59 -21.10
CA GLY A 707 45.53 13.90 -20.48
C GLY A 707 44.27 14.69 -20.93
N ALA A 708 43.81 14.57 -22.18
CA ALA A 708 42.57 15.24 -22.59
C ALA A 708 41.31 14.55 -22.04
N GLU A 709 41.28 13.22 -22.03
CA GLU A 709 40.16 12.40 -21.57
C GLU A 709 40.09 12.41 -20.03
N ARG A 710 41.23 12.33 -19.35
CA ARG A 710 41.31 12.50 -17.90
C ARG A 710 40.74 13.84 -17.46
N ARG A 711 41.21 14.94 -18.07
CA ARG A 711 40.70 16.29 -17.75
C ARG A 711 39.21 16.44 -18.03
N ARG A 712 38.68 15.70 -19.01
CA ARG A 712 37.24 15.72 -19.30
C ARG A 712 36.44 15.01 -18.21
N LEU A 713 36.87 13.83 -17.78
CA LEU A 713 36.25 13.10 -16.67
C LEU A 713 36.29 13.92 -15.37
N GLU A 714 37.44 14.55 -15.09
CA GLU A 714 37.62 15.44 -13.93
C GLU A 714 36.66 16.62 -13.98
N ALA A 715 36.56 17.32 -15.12
CA ALA A 715 35.62 18.43 -15.29
C ALA A 715 34.14 18.03 -15.14
N ILE A 716 33.77 16.79 -15.50
CA ILE A 716 32.41 16.28 -15.28
C ILE A 716 32.16 16.12 -13.77
N LEU A 717 33.09 15.51 -13.04
CA LEU A 717 32.96 15.26 -11.60
C LEU A 717 33.01 16.56 -10.76
N ASP A 718 33.71 17.60 -11.25
CA ASP A 718 33.77 18.91 -10.58
C ASP A 718 32.54 19.79 -10.86
N THR A 719 31.60 19.31 -11.69
CA THR A 719 30.36 20.03 -11.98
C THR A 719 29.39 19.91 -10.80
N ASP A 720 28.79 21.04 -10.38
CA ASP A 720 27.79 21.06 -9.32
C ASP A 720 26.66 20.05 -9.57
N ARG A 721 26.22 19.34 -8.52
CA ARG A 721 25.17 18.31 -8.59
C ARG A 721 23.91 18.75 -9.33
N LYS A 722 23.51 20.03 -9.23
CA LYS A 722 22.32 20.58 -9.92
C LYS A 722 22.58 20.92 -11.39
N ALA A 723 23.84 21.06 -11.78
CA ALA A 723 24.28 21.34 -13.14
C ALA A 723 24.71 20.09 -13.91
N THR A 724 24.96 18.96 -13.24
CA THR A 724 25.32 17.70 -13.88
C THR A 724 24.14 17.10 -14.63
N THR A 725 24.31 16.90 -15.94
CA THR A 725 23.25 16.40 -16.84
C THR A 725 23.38 14.89 -17.09
N PRO A 726 22.31 14.19 -17.50
CA PRO A 726 22.37 12.77 -17.90
C PRO A 726 23.38 12.49 -19.02
N ASP A 727 23.58 13.44 -19.94
CA ASP A 727 24.57 13.31 -21.02
C ASP A 727 26.00 13.32 -20.47
N MET A 728 26.28 14.14 -19.45
CA MET A 728 27.58 14.16 -18.76
C MET A 728 27.85 12.85 -18.02
N ILE A 729 26.83 12.28 -17.37
CA ILE A 729 26.93 10.95 -16.73
C ILE A 729 27.25 9.89 -17.78
N THR A 730 26.54 9.91 -18.92
CA THR A 730 26.79 8.96 -20.03
C THR A 730 28.20 9.09 -20.59
N GLU A 731 28.70 10.33 -20.74
CA GLU A 731 30.06 10.60 -21.19
C GLU A 731 31.11 10.09 -20.19
N ALA A 732 30.91 10.33 -18.88
CA ALA A 732 31.78 9.81 -17.84
C ALA A 732 31.84 8.28 -17.85
N LEU A 733 30.69 7.59 -17.95
CA LEU A 733 30.64 6.13 -18.05
C LEU A 733 31.40 5.61 -19.28
N THR A 734 31.30 6.30 -20.42
CA THR A 734 32.03 5.93 -21.65
C THR A 734 33.55 6.06 -21.46
N LEU A 735 34.00 7.14 -20.79
CA LEU A 735 35.41 7.35 -20.47
C LEU A 735 35.93 6.28 -19.50
N MET A 736 35.14 5.93 -18.49
CA MET A 736 35.47 4.88 -17.51
C MET A 736 35.52 3.49 -18.15
N GLU A 737 34.62 3.20 -19.10
CA GLU A 737 34.65 1.98 -19.90
C GLU A 737 35.95 1.88 -20.71
N LYS A 738 36.35 2.96 -21.38
CA LYS A 738 37.62 3.03 -22.13
C LYS A 738 38.84 2.79 -21.23
N ALA A 739 38.78 3.23 -19.98
CA ALA A 739 39.81 3.02 -18.97
C ALA A 739 39.84 1.58 -18.40
N GLY A 740 38.87 0.72 -18.72
CA GLY A 740 38.77 -0.62 -18.17
C GLY A 740 38.30 -0.66 -16.70
N ALA A 741 37.59 0.38 -16.24
CA ALA A 741 37.24 0.56 -14.83
C ALA A 741 36.41 -0.59 -14.25
N LEU A 742 35.47 -1.16 -15.01
CA LEU A 742 34.66 -2.30 -14.57
C LEU A 742 35.52 -3.56 -14.38
N SER A 743 36.42 -3.87 -15.33
CA SER A 743 37.32 -5.03 -15.21
C SER A 743 38.22 -4.89 -13.98
N PHE A 744 38.78 -3.71 -13.77
CA PHE A 744 39.58 -3.40 -12.58
C PHE A 744 38.78 -3.64 -11.30
N ALA A 745 37.55 -3.13 -11.21
CA ALA A 745 36.72 -3.28 -10.02
C ALA A 745 36.42 -4.75 -9.71
N LEU A 746 36.05 -5.55 -10.72
CA LEU A 746 35.76 -6.97 -10.55
C LEU A 746 37.01 -7.77 -10.14
N ASP A 747 38.19 -7.46 -10.68
CA ASP A 747 39.45 -8.12 -10.33
C ASP A 747 39.91 -7.74 -8.92
N GLU A 748 39.75 -6.47 -8.52
CA GLU A 748 40.03 -6.03 -7.15
C GLU A 748 39.10 -6.71 -6.15
N ILE A 749 37.80 -6.80 -6.47
CA ILE A 749 36.81 -7.51 -5.65
C ILE A 749 37.21 -8.97 -5.43
N ARG A 750 37.61 -9.70 -6.50
CA ARG A 750 38.09 -11.09 -6.39
C ARG A 750 39.32 -11.17 -5.50
N ARG A 751 40.31 -10.29 -5.72
CA ARG A 751 41.55 -10.25 -4.92
C ARG A 751 41.28 -9.99 -3.44
N ARG A 752 40.35 -9.10 -3.11
CA ARG A 752 39.97 -8.80 -1.72
C ARG A 752 39.21 -9.95 -1.08
N LYS A 753 38.36 -10.67 -1.82
CA LYS A 753 37.72 -11.91 -1.35
C LYS A 753 38.79 -12.96 -1.02
N ASP A 754 39.71 -13.22 -1.94
CA ASP A 754 40.77 -14.22 -1.74
C ASP A 754 41.67 -13.85 -0.56
N ALA A 755 42.04 -12.57 -0.42
CA ALA A 755 42.82 -12.08 0.71
C ALA A 755 42.08 -12.24 2.04
N ALA A 756 40.76 -11.93 2.09
CA ALA A 756 39.96 -12.10 3.30
C ALA A 756 39.92 -13.56 3.79
N LEU A 757 39.91 -14.52 2.86
CA LEU A 757 39.88 -15.96 3.13
C LEU A 757 41.27 -16.55 3.42
N ALA A 758 42.34 -15.92 2.93
CA ALA A 758 43.71 -16.39 3.10
C ALA A 758 44.36 -15.99 4.44
N VAL A 759 43.72 -15.15 5.24
CA VAL A 759 44.22 -14.77 6.57
C VAL A 759 44.34 -16.03 7.43
N THR A 760 45.58 -16.39 7.81
CA THR A 760 45.91 -17.71 8.37
C THR A 760 45.04 -18.08 9.57
N ALA A 761 44.90 -17.17 10.55
CA ALA A 761 44.11 -17.45 11.75
C ALA A 761 42.62 -17.72 11.45
N VAL A 762 42.08 -17.11 10.39
CA VAL A 762 40.70 -17.34 9.93
C VAL A 762 40.61 -18.64 9.14
N ALA A 763 41.56 -18.89 8.23
CA ALA A 763 41.60 -20.09 7.40
C ALA A 763 41.74 -21.37 8.23
N ASP A 764 42.47 -21.32 9.35
CA ASP A 764 42.68 -22.45 10.25
C ASP A 764 41.46 -22.76 11.14
N HIS A 765 40.47 -21.86 11.21
CA HIS A 765 39.24 -22.05 11.98
C HIS A 765 38.04 -22.31 11.06
N GLU A 766 37.70 -23.58 10.86
CA GLU A 766 36.70 -24.06 9.89
C GLU A 766 35.39 -23.24 9.87
N HIS A 767 34.73 -23.08 11.02
CA HIS A 767 33.46 -22.36 11.10
C HIS A 767 33.57 -20.86 10.80
N VAL A 768 34.66 -20.22 11.23
CA VAL A 768 34.92 -18.80 11.01
C VAL A 768 35.30 -18.54 9.54
N SER A 769 36.10 -19.41 8.94
CA SER A 769 36.40 -19.38 7.50
C SER A 769 35.13 -19.49 6.65
N SER A 770 34.24 -20.43 7.00
CA SER A 770 32.94 -20.62 6.35
C SER A 770 32.04 -19.39 6.48
N LEU A 771 31.99 -18.78 7.67
CA LEU A 771 31.28 -17.52 7.91
C LEU A 771 31.82 -16.38 7.02
N VAL A 772 33.15 -16.19 6.98
CA VAL A 772 33.78 -15.12 6.17
C VAL A 772 33.49 -15.32 4.68
N ALA A 773 33.56 -16.55 4.18
CA ALA A 773 33.21 -16.89 2.80
C ALA A 773 31.75 -16.54 2.49
N GLY A 774 30.82 -16.96 3.35
CA GLY A 774 29.42 -16.68 3.14
C GLY A 774 29.06 -15.20 3.24
N ILE A 775 29.72 -14.41 4.10
CA ILE A 775 29.53 -12.95 4.13
C ILE A 775 30.05 -12.31 2.84
N CYS A 776 31.20 -12.76 2.31
CA CYS A 776 31.68 -12.28 1.01
C CYS A 776 30.67 -12.59 -0.09
N ASP A 777 30.11 -13.80 -0.14
CA ASP A 777 29.10 -14.18 -1.14
C ASP A 777 27.81 -13.36 -1.00
N LEU A 778 27.41 -13.04 0.23
CA LEU A 778 26.30 -12.12 0.50
C LEU A 778 26.55 -10.73 -0.11
N PHE A 779 27.79 -10.22 -0.05
CA PHE A 779 28.14 -8.91 -0.63
C PHE A 779 28.17 -8.96 -2.14
N LEU A 780 28.59 -10.08 -2.73
CA LEU A 780 28.72 -10.22 -4.18
C LEU A 780 27.41 -10.52 -4.90
N LYS A 781 26.40 -11.03 -4.20
CA LYS A 781 25.09 -11.38 -4.77
C LYS A 781 24.50 -10.31 -5.72
N PRO A 782 24.50 -9.00 -5.40
CA PRO A 782 23.93 -7.97 -6.27
C PRO A 782 24.66 -7.79 -7.61
N ILE A 783 25.96 -8.10 -7.67
CA ILE A 783 26.81 -7.92 -8.86
C ILE A 783 27.16 -9.23 -9.56
N GLN A 784 26.63 -10.37 -9.09
CA GLN A 784 26.84 -11.68 -9.74
C GLN A 784 26.55 -11.69 -11.26
N PRO A 785 25.53 -10.98 -11.80
CA PRO A 785 25.33 -10.91 -13.24
C PRO A 785 26.51 -10.28 -14.00
N LEU A 786 27.17 -9.28 -13.39
CA LEU A 786 28.33 -8.58 -13.95
C LEU A 786 29.60 -9.42 -13.87
N MET A 787 29.67 -10.38 -12.94
CA MET A 787 30.84 -11.26 -12.77
C MET A 787 30.85 -12.45 -13.73
N LYS A 788 29.72 -12.74 -14.40
CA LYS A 788 29.54 -13.90 -15.32
C LYS A 788 29.76 -13.56 -16.80
N GLY A 789 29.78 -12.27 -17.15
CA GLY A 789 30.18 -11.76 -18.47
C GLY A 789 31.66 -11.45 -18.49
#